data_AF-A0A535VJ44-F1
#
_entry.id   AF-A0A535VJ44-F1
#
_cell.length_a   1.000
_cell.length_b   1.000
_cell.length_c   1.000
_cell.angle_alpha   90.00
_cell.angle_beta   90.00
_cell.angle_gamma   90.00
#
_symmetry.space_group_name_H-M   'P 1'
#
loop_
_entity.id
_entity.type
_entity.pdbx_description
1 polymer ?
#
loop_
_entity_poly.entity_id
_entity_poly.type
_entity_poly.pdbx_seq_one_letter_code
_entity_poly.pdbx_strand_id
1 'polypeptide(L)'
;MSVTQEQVNSLWWNRPVVFWHENQVALIFHSGIDRSDGVENVIASLKLNDLNQFLQTSGFSLKSFTAKDVPHPEDTRREEIEKLEAQLEALEAELEALERTTRRHESSFWSLLTDGEKYKTPGEREIEELEGKIEELEREIEKREQSRDNNPQAGNASNGHGQDGQDGQGQRDRKGKDLNSTTGKYLFNAPSGQGAIVVCFFHGQSSTMASSISNMKSMMGRGRNDSSESDNTQAIVTLINRNLEKLRRDGSIPIIAATPNWIGGGTPPVGHGCPITPPIPVSGSDACASHPGSWPITLPELSPTMNSLQGDGVTVFVLDTIPELEQIRKAAVKAADNNLLLKDMVERMDNRIPSPTPPAITPPSIIIDHQQVPKRIATNIQTGKDVYQRLFGFKMPDHGLFVAGIIHDLVPQARIECIRVLNDSGIGDFAIICKALEDIQGRMETEPQKLGQVVVNMSLVITPADEEIAGLWFGDDYTCHAGDLASMMQEVKLLRLGLHMVIRSLTTQGAVVVASAGNDSKADPRLSSMGMNMGMDMPSRLGPRYPAAFPEVISAGAVFKDGSAASYSNFPALPPNHNGIATHGGGMPTPIPYNPAATPSVPIPPPGAKTWAIVTDAVIGVYSADTYSMLSASDLPPDDYPAPADSNAWAYWSGTSFATPVISAVAARALQGLRLGVVLSSKSVRDIITTASGQQAILAGGTTLSNNTGFGVGVSVLTAEQNCQPAAKDAILSGTSGVTKTS
;
A
#
# COMPACT_ATOMS: atom_id res chain seq x y z
N MET A 1 -30.87 8.88 26.07
CA MET A 1 -29.64 8.27 26.62
C MET A 1 -28.50 9.21 26.28
N SER A 2 -27.84 9.81 27.27
CA SER A 2 -26.72 10.73 27.05
C SER A 2 -25.46 9.91 26.77
N VAL A 3 -24.94 10.01 25.54
CA VAL A 3 -23.60 9.49 25.19
C VAL A 3 -22.60 10.23 26.06
N THR A 4 -21.82 9.52 26.86
CA THR A 4 -20.82 10.12 27.75
C THR A 4 -19.67 10.68 26.93
N GLN A 5 -19.04 11.75 27.41
CA GLN A 5 -17.95 12.43 26.71
C GLN A 5 -16.71 11.51 26.49
N GLU A 6 -16.60 10.42 27.25
CA GLU A 6 -15.63 9.34 27.01
C GLU A 6 -15.89 8.55 25.73
N GLN A 7 -17.16 8.32 25.35
CA GLN A 7 -17.50 7.63 24.08
C GLN A 7 -17.25 8.51 22.86
N VAL A 8 -17.20 9.84 23.02
CA VAL A 8 -16.83 10.78 21.95
C VAL A 8 -15.30 10.85 21.77
N ASN A 9 -14.55 10.68 22.87
CA ASN A 9 -13.08 10.63 22.84
C ASN A 9 -12.52 9.27 22.38
N SER A 10 -13.32 8.19 22.38
CA SER A 10 -12.89 6.85 21.94
C SER A 10 -13.03 6.61 20.44
N LEU A 11 -13.48 7.61 19.67
CA LEU A 11 -13.75 7.46 18.25
C LEU A 11 -12.42 7.55 17.48
N TRP A 12 -12.09 6.51 16.71
CA TRP A 12 -10.77 6.30 16.10
C TRP A 12 -10.34 7.41 15.13
N TRP A 13 -11.27 8.23 14.63
CA TRP A 13 -10.96 9.43 13.83
C TRP A 13 -10.35 10.59 14.62
N ASN A 14 -10.29 10.50 15.96
CA ASN A 14 -9.55 11.41 16.83
C ASN A 14 -8.10 10.93 17.11
N ARG A 15 -7.66 9.81 16.53
CA ARG A 15 -6.29 9.30 16.69
C ARG A 15 -5.29 10.10 15.84
N PRO A 16 -4.03 10.27 16.30
CA PRO A 16 -3.01 11.00 15.56
C PRO A 16 -2.74 10.36 14.20
N VAL A 17 -2.36 11.18 13.22
CA VAL A 17 -1.96 10.68 11.90
C VAL A 17 -0.70 9.87 12.03
N VAL A 18 -0.71 8.69 11.42
CA VAL A 18 0.46 7.85 11.29
C VAL A 18 0.85 7.83 9.82
N PHE A 19 2.00 8.42 9.50
CA PHE A 19 2.58 8.39 8.15
C PHE A 19 3.69 7.35 8.01
N TRP A 20 4.23 6.89 9.14
CA TRP A 20 5.25 5.85 9.20
C TRP A 20 5.10 5.03 10.48
N HIS A 21 5.64 3.81 10.47
CA HIS A 21 5.78 3.04 11.70
C HIS A 21 6.83 3.68 12.61
N GLU A 22 6.42 4.03 13.82
CA GLU A 22 7.34 4.53 14.85
C GLU A 22 8.49 3.54 15.06
N ASN A 23 9.68 4.09 15.28
CA ASN A 23 10.92 3.34 15.42
C ASN A 23 11.23 2.39 14.25
N GLN A 24 10.74 2.61 13.03
CA GLN A 24 11.10 1.81 11.87
C GLN A 24 11.72 2.62 10.74
N VAL A 25 12.88 2.17 10.27
CA VAL A 25 13.63 2.81 9.19
C VAL A 25 13.89 1.83 8.06
N ALA A 26 13.87 2.35 6.84
CA ALA A 26 14.36 1.67 5.65
C ALA A 26 15.66 2.34 5.18
N LEU A 27 16.69 1.52 4.98
CA LEU A 27 18.01 1.94 4.56
C LEU A 27 18.27 1.43 3.15
N ILE A 28 18.67 2.33 2.26
CA ILE A 28 18.88 2.06 0.86
C ILE A 28 20.37 1.99 0.57
N PHE A 29 20.80 0.90 -0.05
CA PHE A 29 22.19 0.66 -0.42
C PHE A 29 22.33 0.41 -1.91
N HIS A 30 23.54 0.63 -2.42
CA HIS A 30 23.96 0.20 -3.75
C HIS A 30 25.15 -0.76 -3.60
N SER A 31 24.88 -2.07 -3.54
CA SER A 31 25.95 -3.06 -3.53
C SER A 31 26.65 -3.10 -4.89
N GLY A 32 27.98 -3.28 -4.87
CA GLY A 32 28.75 -3.56 -6.08
C GLY A 32 28.66 -5.03 -6.54
N ILE A 33 27.95 -5.87 -5.78
CA ILE A 33 27.69 -7.28 -6.07
C ILE A 33 26.33 -7.37 -6.79
N ASP A 34 26.24 -8.24 -7.79
CA ASP A 34 25.01 -8.41 -8.56
C ASP A 34 23.99 -9.24 -7.75
N ARG A 35 22.69 -9.00 -8.00
CA ARG A 35 21.60 -9.72 -7.33
C ARG A 35 21.71 -11.24 -7.51
N SER A 36 22.24 -11.70 -8.65
CA SER A 36 22.42 -13.12 -8.97
C SER A 36 23.44 -13.84 -8.10
N ASP A 37 24.32 -13.12 -7.39
CA ASP A 37 25.36 -13.70 -6.55
C ASP A 37 24.84 -14.22 -5.19
N GLY A 38 23.54 -14.10 -4.94
CA GLY A 38 22.88 -14.60 -3.73
C GLY A 38 22.69 -13.52 -2.67
N VAL A 39 21.56 -13.61 -1.96
CA VAL A 39 21.12 -12.58 -1.01
C VAL A 39 22.08 -12.40 0.15
N GLU A 40 22.68 -13.49 0.65
CA GLU A 40 23.62 -13.48 1.76
C GLU A 40 24.91 -12.73 1.39
N ASN A 41 25.45 -12.97 0.20
CA ASN A 41 26.68 -12.34 -0.29
C ASN A 41 26.48 -10.82 -0.48
N VAL A 42 25.34 -10.45 -1.07
CA VAL A 42 24.97 -9.04 -1.25
C VAL A 42 24.79 -8.37 0.12
N ILE A 43 24.10 -8.98 1.08
CA ILE A 43 23.90 -8.40 2.43
C ILE A 43 25.23 -8.24 3.18
N ALA A 44 26.11 -9.25 3.12
CA ALA A 44 27.43 -9.18 3.75
C ALA A 44 28.26 -7.99 3.23
N SER A 45 28.07 -7.60 1.97
CA SER A 45 28.76 -6.45 1.38
C SER A 45 28.31 -5.08 1.91
N LEU A 46 27.18 -5.01 2.62
CA LEU A 46 26.57 -3.73 3.06
C LEU A 46 27.20 -3.15 4.32
N LYS A 47 28.02 -3.94 5.04
CA LYS A 47 28.70 -3.53 6.29
C LYS A 47 27.73 -2.99 7.35
N LEU A 48 26.64 -3.72 7.58
CA LEU A 48 25.57 -3.30 8.50
C LEU A 48 26.05 -3.14 9.95
N ASN A 49 27.04 -3.93 10.37
CA ASN A 49 27.65 -3.81 11.70
C ASN A 49 28.40 -2.48 11.88
N ASP A 50 29.15 -2.03 10.86
CA ASP A 50 29.89 -0.76 10.90
C ASP A 50 28.91 0.42 10.95
N LEU A 51 27.82 0.34 10.18
CA LEU A 51 26.74 1.33 10.23
C LEU A 51 26.08 1.40 11.62
N ASN A 52 25.78 0.23 12.22
CA ASN A 52 25.20 0.20 13.55
C ASN A 52 26.16 0.74 14.61
N GLN A 53 27.46 0.47 14.50
CA GLN A 53 28.46 1.05 15.38
C GLN A 53 28.49 2.58 15.26
N PHE A 54 28.42 3.14 14.04
CA PHE A 54 28.28 4.58 13.84
C PHE A 54 27.06 5.14 14.58
N LEU A 55 25.89 4.49 14.45
CA LEU A 55 24.67 4.92 15.13
C LEU A 55 24.79 4.85 16.66
N GLN A 56 25.46 3.83 17.18
CA GLN A 56 25.69 3.65 18.62
C GLN A 56 26.50 4.80 19.21
N THR A 57 27.49 5.35 18.48
CA THR A 57 28.22 6.55 18.92
C THR A 57 27.33 7.78 19.08
N SER A 58 26.16 7.78 18.42
CA SER A 58 25.16 8.85 18.47
C SER A 58 23.95 8.49 19.32
N GLY A 59 24.01 7.39 20.08
CA GLY A 59 22.95 6.99 21.01
C GLY A 59 21.81 6.17 20.39
N PHE A 60 22.00 5.62 19.19
CA PHE A 60 21.00 4.79 18.51
C PHE A 60 21.52 3.40 18.19
N SER A 61 20.63 2.42 18.03
CA SER A 61 20.98 1.09 17.54
C SER A 61 19.87 0.54 16.64
N LEU A 62 20.25 -0.36 15.73
CA LEU A 62 19.35 -1.07 14.84
C LEU A 62 19.13 -2.49 15.33
N LYS A 63 17.92 -3.00 15.10
CA LYS A 63 17.56 -4.42 15.17
C LYS A 63 16.95 -4.84 13.83
N SER A 64 17.31 -6.04 13.36
CA SER A 64 16.76 -6.55 12.10
C SER A 64 15.26 -6.79 12.21
N PHE A 65 14.56 -6.66 11.08
CA PHE A 65 13.24 -7.25 10.95
C PHE A 65 13.29 -8.76 11.20
N THR A 66 12.20 -9.26 11.73
CA THR A 66 11.98 -10.67 12.08
C THR A 66 10.84 -11.23 11.25
N ALA A 67 10.53 -12.51 11.44
CA ALA A 67 9.45 -13.16 10.74
C ALA A 67 8.13 -12.38 10.93
N LYS A 68 7.75 -11.96 12.14
CA LYS A 68 6.54 -11.14 12.38
C LYS A 68 6.45 -9.83 11.59
N ASP A 69 7.56 -9.36 11.02
CA ASP A 69 7.64 -8.10 10.31
C ASP A 69 7.43 -8.20 8.78
N VAL A 70 7.26 -9.39 8.20
CA VAL A 70 7.08 -9.54 6.74
C VAL A 70 5.74 -10.23 6.40
N PRO A 71 5.20 -10.07 5.17
CA PRO A 71 4.02 -10.82 4.74
C PRO A 71 4.25 -12.33 4.71
N HIS A 72 3.19 -13.09 4.91
CA HIS A 72 3.27 -14.55 4.91
C HIS A 72 2.07 -15.21 4.24
N PRO A 73 2.26 -16.40 3.63
CA PRO A 73 1.14 -17.27 3.27
C PRO A 73 0.32 -17.66 4.50
N GLU A 74 -0.99 -17.85 4.33
CA GLU A 74 -1.87 -18.42 5.36
C GLU A 74 -1.45 -19.85 5.69
N ASP A 75 -0.78 -20.07 6.83
CA ASP A 75 -0.55 -21.41 7.39
C ASP A 75 -0.97 -21.43 8.86
N THR A 76 -2.01 -22.22 9.15
CA THR A 76 -2.51 -22.49 10.52
C THR A 76 -1.43 -22.97 11.50
N ARG A 77 -0.36 -23.63 11.04
CA ARG A 77 0.76 -24.05 11.89
C ARG A 77 1.58 -22.87 12.43
N ARG A 78 1.43 -21.70 11.83
CA ARG A 78 2.15 -20.48 12.20
C ARG A 78 1.46 -19.70 13.32
N GLU A 79 0.15 -19.80 13.50
CA GLU A 79 -0.50 -19.26 14.69
C GLU A 79 0.12 -19.83 15.97
N GLU A 80 0.60 -21.07 15.91
CA GLU A 80 1.34 -21.69 17.01
C GLU A 80 2.75 -21.10 17.18
N ILE A 81 3.49 -20.86 16.09
CA ILE A 81 4.80 -20.21 16.14
C ILE A 81 4.65 -18.77 16.68
N GLU A 82 3.66 -18.02 16.21
CA GLU A 82 3.39 -16.67 16.68
C GLU A 82 2.98 -16.61 18.15
N LYS A 83 2.25 -17.62 18.65
CA LYS A 83 1.96 -17.74 20.08
C LYS A 83 3.22 -17.97 20.90
N LEU A 84 4.15 -18.78 20.38
CA LEU A 84 5.45 -19.02 21.02
C LEU A 84 6.31 -17.74 20.98
N GLU A 85 6.40 -17.06 19.84
CA GLU A 85 7.14 -15.78 19.72
C GLU A 85 6.57 -14.70 20.65
N ALA A 86 5.24 -14.59 20.78
CA ALA A 86 4.63 -13.64 21.71
C ALA A 86 4.91 -13.99 23.18
N GLN A 87 5.00 -15.27 23.52
CA GLN A 87 5.42 -15.73 24.84
C GLN A 87 6.90 -15.41 25.10
N LEU A 88 7.76 -15.56 24.10
CA LEU A 88 9.18 -15.20 24.18
C LEU A 88 9.34 -13.70 24.47
N GLU A 89 8.65 -12.84 23.73
CA GLU A 89 8.71 -11.39 23.90
C GLU A 89 8.22 -10.95 25.29
N ALA A 90 7.19 -11.61 25.83
CA ALA A 90 6.71 -11.35 27.20
C ALA A 90 7.75 -11.73 28.27
N LEU A 91 8.44 -12.87 28.10
CA LEU A 91 9.50 -13.31 29.01
C LEU A 91 10.74 -12.42 28.93
N GLU A 92 11.13 -11.97 27.73
CA GLU A 92 12.23 -11.01 27.55
C GLU A 92 11.95 -9.67 28.23
N ALA A 93 10.71 -9.17 28.12
CA ALA A 93 10.29 -7.95 28.80
C ALA A 93 10.30 -8.10 30.34
N GLU A 94 9.88 -9.26 30.85
CA GLU A 94 9.94 -9.59 32.28
C GLU A 94 11.38 -9.65 32.78
N LEU A 95 12.28 -10.31 32.03
CA LEU A 95 13.71 -10.37 32.34
C LEU A 95 14.32 -8.96 32.39
N GLU A 96 14.03 -8.11 31.40
CA GLU A 96 14.54 -6.74 31.38
C GLU A 96 14.04 -5.91 32.58
N ALA A 97 12.77 -6.06 32.96
CA ALA A 97 12.21 -5.41 34.15
C ALA A 97 12.90 -5.90 35.43
N LEU A 98 13.14 -7.21 35.55
CA LEU A 98 13.77 -7.84 36.70
C LEU A 98 15.25 -7.44 36.85
N GLU A 99 15.99 -7.37 35.74
CA GLU A 99 17.36 -6.86 35.71
C GLU A 99 17.44 -5.40 36.16
N ARG A 100 16.49 -4.55 35.72
CA ARG A 100 16.43 -3.13 36.14
C ARG A 100 16.20 -3.00 37.65
N THR A 101 15.36 -3.84 38.25
CA THR A 101 15.15 -3.85 39.71
C THR A 101 16.35 -4.39 40.47
N THR A 102 17.00 -5.45 39.97
CA THR A 102 18.15 -6.09 40.64
C THR A 102 19.37 -5.17 40.63
N ARG A 103 19.65 -4.48 39.52
CA ARG A 103 20.72 -3.45 39.43
C ARG A 103 20.50 -2.24 40.35
N ARG A 104 19.24 -1.91 40.67
CA ARG A 104 18.93 -0.84 41.65
C ARG A 104 19.20 -1.28 43.09
N HIS A 105 19.07 -2.56 43.40
CA HIS A 105 19.28 -3.08 44.75
C HIS A 105 20.76 -3.36 45.07
N GLU A 106 21.57 -3.70 44.07
CA GLU A 106 23.01 -3.92 44.27
C GLU A 106 23.81 -2.64 44.58
N SER A 107 23.28 -1.45 44.29
CA SER A 107 23.97 -0.19 44.62
C SER A 107 23.90 0.21 46.10
N SER A 108 23.15 -0.52 46.94
CA SER A 108 22.86 -0.07 48.31
C SER A 108 23.24 -1.02 49.45
N PHE A 109 23.72 -2.26 49.26
CA PHE A 109 23.80 -3.16 50.43
C PHE A 109 24.87 -4.26 50.55
N TRP A 110 25.64 -4.64 49.51
CA TRP A 110 26.43 -5.90 49.59
C TRP A 110 27.96 -5.81 49.44
N SER A 111 28.62 -4.65 49.65
CA SER A 111 30.10 -4.59 49.58
C SER A 111 30.85 -5.18 50.79
N LEU A 112 30.17 -5.82 51.74
CA LEU A 112 30.78 -6.37 52.95
C LEU A 112 30.11 -7.70 53.30
N LEU A 113 30.60 -8.83 52.76
CA LEU A 113 30.84 -10.09 53.48
C LEU A 113 31.20 -11.26 52.54
N THR A 114 32.22 -12.00 52.99
CA THR A 114 32.58 -13.41 52.76
C THR A 114 33.26 -13.85 51.46
N ASP A 115 34.52 -14.29 51.64
CA ASP A 115 35.21 -15.34 50.89
C ASP A 115 34.44 -16.67 51.01
N GLY A 116 34.23 -17.34 49.88
CA GLY A 116 33.83 -18.76 49.80
C GLY A 116 32.35 -18.98 49.47
N GLU A 117 32.10 -19.23 48.18
CA GLU A 117 30.81 -19.48 47.51
C GLU A 117 29.89 -18.26 47.34
N LYS A 118 29.78 -17.83 46.07
CA LYS A 118 28.92 -16.73 45.62
C LYS A 118 27.46 -17.12 45.88
N TYR A 119 26.89 -16.66 46.99
CA TYR A 119 25.49 -16.88 47.29
C TYR A 119 24.63 -16.09 46.29
N LYS A 120 23.99 -16.80 45.35
CA LYS A 120 23.06 -16.17 44.40
C LYS A 120 21.88 -15.58 45.15
N THR A 121 21.68 -14.28 45.02
CA THR A 121 20.50 -13.58 45.53
C THR A 121 19.22 -14.19 44.95
N PRO A 122 18.06 -14.05 45.61
CA PRO A 122 16.79 -14.49 45.04
C PRO A 122 16.54 -13.92 43.63
N GLY A 123 16.90 -12.65 43.39
CA GLY A 123 16.78 -12.03 42.06
C GLY A 123 17.70 -12.65 41.01
N GLU A 124 18.94 -13.01 41.36
CA GLU A 124 19.84 -13.72 40.43
C GLU A 124 19.33 -15.13 40.06
N ARG A 125 18.62 -15.81 40.98
CA ARG A 125 17.99 -17.11 40.69
C ARG A 125 16.77 -16.98 39.79
N GLU A 126 15.96 -15.94 39.97
CA GLU A 126 14.81 -15.64 39.11
C GLU A 126 15.26 -15.23 37.70
N ILE A 127 16.35 -14.46 37.57
CA ILE A 127 16.98 -14.13 36.28
C ILE A 127 17.42 -15.40 35.55
N GLU A 128 18.16 -16.30 36.21
CA GLU A 128 18.64 -17.54 35.61
C GLU A 128 17.49 -18.49 35.20
N GLU A 129 16.39 -18.51 35.95
CA GLU A 129 15.19 -19.28 35.59
C GLU A 129 14.48 -18.71 34.35
N LEU A 130 14.37 -17.38 34.25
CA LEU A 130 13.80 -16.71 33.08
C LEU A 130 14.67 -16.91 31.83
N GLU A 131 15.99 -16.77 31.96
CA GLU A 131 16.96 -17.05 30.87
C GLU A 131 16.80 -18.49 30.36
N GLY A 132 16.65 -19.47 31.25
CA GLY A 132 16.43 -20.86 30.87
C GLY A 132 15.12 -21.10 30.12
N LYS A 133 14.03 -20.42 30.51
CA LYS A 133 12.73 -20.49 29.81
C LYS A 133 12.78 -19.85 28.43
N ILE A 134 13.47 -18.71 28.30
CA ILE A 134 13.71 -18.03 27.03
C ILE A 134 14.46 -18.97 26.07
N GLU A 135 15.55 -19.60 26.54
CA GLU A 135 16.36 -20.51 25.71
C GLU A 135 15.57 -21.75 25.25
N GLU A 136 14.69 -22.30 26.10
CA GLU A 136 13.82 -23.42 25.72
C GLU A 136 12.81 -23.02 24.64
N LEU A 137 12.19 -21.85 24.78
CA LEU A 137 11.22 -21.35 23.82
C LEU A 137 11.86 -21.05 22.46
N GLU A 138 13.05 -20.43 22.46
CA GLU A 138 13.83 -20.16 21.24
C GLU A 138 14.14 -21.47 20.48
N ARG A 139 14.52 -22.54 21.18
CA ARG A 139 14.78 -23.85 20.56
C ARG A 139 13.52 -24.46 19.95
N GLU A 140 12.37 -24.33 20.60
CA GLU A 140 11.11 -24.86 20.09
C GLU A 140 10.63 -24.08 18.84
N ILE A 141 10.78 -22.75 18.84
CA ILE A 141 10.53 -21.92 17.65
C ILE A 141 11.44 -22.36 16.51
N GLU A 142 12.75 -22.46 16.74
CA GLU A 142 13.73 -22.87 15.73
C GLU A 142 13.42 -24.25 15.14
N LYS A 143 13.07 -25.23 15.99
CA LYS A 143 12.70 -26.57 15.55
C LYS A 143 11.48 -26.56 14.62
N ARG A 144 10.49 -25.72 14.94
CA ARG A 144 9.27 -25.60 14.12
C ARG A 144 9.54 -24.88 12.81
N GLU A 145 10.35 -23.84 12.81
CA GLU A 145 10.79 -23.15 11.59
C GLU A 145 11.60 -24.07 10.67
N GLN A 146 12.58 -24.82 11.20
CA GLN A 146 13.37 -25.79 10.41
C GLN A 146 12.51 -26.93 9.85
N SER A 147 11.50 -27.39 10.59
CA SER A 147 10.57 -28.41 10.10
C SER A 147 9.70 -27.93 8.93
N ARG A 148 9.49 -26.62 8.82
CA ARG A 148 8.74 -25.98 7.74
C ARG A 148 9.56 -25.93 6.46
N ASP A 149 10.82 -25.50 6.55
CA ASP A 149 11.69 -25.31 5.38
C ASP A 149 12.08 -26.65 4.71
N ASN A 150 11.90 -27.78 5.41
CA ASN A 150 12.13 -29.14 4.90
C ASN A 150 10.90 -29.78 4.21
N ASN A 151 9.76 -29.09 4.07
CA ASN A 151 8.57 -29.66 3.43
C ASN A 151 8.51 -29.34 1.91
N PRO A 152 8.58 -30.33 0.98
CA PRO A 152 8.84 -30.09 -0.45
C PRO A 152 7.70 -29.49 -1.30
N GLN A 153 6.71 -28.82 -0.70
CA GLN A 153 5.54 -28.31 -1.44
C GLN A 153 5.62 -26.85 -1.90
N ALA A 154 6.74 -26.16 -1.64
CA ALA A 154 7.08 -24.92 -2.32
C ALA A 154 8.18 -25.20 -3.37
N GLY A 155 7.98 -24.75 -4.61
CA GLY A 155 8.77 -25.13 -5.77
C GLY A 155 10.27 -24.87 -5.64
N ASN A 156 11.04 -25.90 -5.99
CA ASN A 156 12.50 -25.95 -6.10
C ASN A 156 13.10 -24.90 -7.07
N ALA A 157 14.21 -24.28 -6.65
CA ALA A 157 15.42 -24.15 -7.45
C ALA A 157 16.65 -23.82 -6.57
N SER A 158 17.37 -24.85 -6.09
CA SER A 158 18.84 -24.91 -6.06
C SER A 158 19.30 -26.14 -5.27
N ASN A 159 19.85 -27.14 -5.99
CA ASN A 159 20.61 -28.22 -5.39
C ASN A 159 22.07 -28.05 -5.83
N GLY A 160 22.92 -27.63 -4.90
CA GLY A 160 24.37 -27.69 -5.01
C GLY A 160 24.92 -28.45 -3.80
N HIS A 161 25.36 -29.69 -4.03
CA HIS A 161 25.98 -30.54 -3.03
C HIS A 161 27.35 -30.00 -2.60
N GLY A 162 27.58 -29.88 -1.29
CA GLY A 162 28.90 -29.81 -0.66
C GLY A 162 28.86 -30.59 0.66
N GLN A 163 29.72 -31.60 0.78
CA GLN A 163 29.99 -32.38 1.99
C GLN A 163 30.97 -31.63 2.93
N ASP A 164 31.10 -32.18 4.15
CA ASP A 164 32.01 -31.85 5.26
C ASP A 164 31.54 -30.71 6.17
N GLY A 165 31.63 -30.76 7.50
CA GLY A 165 32.14 -31.74 8.45
C GLY A 165 31.95 -31.15 9.86
N GLN A 166 31.93 -32.00 10.88
CA GLN A 166 31.77 -31.64 12.29
C GLN A 166 32.88 -30.70 12.77
N ASP A 167 32.51 -29.65 13.52
CA ASP A 167 33.12 -29.18 14.79
C ASP A 167 32.86 -27.68 15.00
N GLY A 168 32.26 -27.32 16.15
CA GLY A 168 32.08 -25.90 16.51
C GLY A 168 30.97 -25.60 17.52
N GLN A 169 31.00 -26.24 18.69
CA GLN A 169 30.27 -25.73 19.87
C GLN A 169 30.92 -24.41 20.32
N GLY A 170 30.35 -23.27 19.91
CA GLY A 170 30.82 -21.96 20.36
C GLY A 170 30.08 -20.72 19.84
N GLN A 171 28.93 -20.86 19.18
CA GLN A 171 28.29 -19.75 18.47
C GLN A 171 26.76 -19.73 18.66
N ARG A 172 26.28 -19.92 19.90
CA ARG A 172 24.84 -20.01 20.21
C ARG A 172 24.24 -18.78 20.91
N ASP A 173 24.98 -17.69 21.02
CA ASP A 173 24.39 -16.38 21.31
C ASP A 173 24.26 -15.61 20.00
N ARG A 174 23.09 -15.02 19.68
CA ARG A 174 22.87 -13.86 18.75
C ARG A 174 21.89 -14.00 17.56
N LYS A 175 20.96 -14.96 17.49
CA LYS A 175 20.01 -14.95 16.34
C LYS A 175 19.05 -13.75 16.31
N GLY A 176 18.71 -13.15 17.45
CA GLY A 176 17.98 -11.86 17.51
C GLY A 176 18.83 -10.59 17.32
N LYS A 177 20.16 -10.72 17.17
CA LYS A 177 21.11 -9.59 17.07
C LYS A 177 21.80 -9.49 15.71
N ASP A 178 21.63 -10.46 14.82
CA ASP A 178 22.32 -10.43 13.53
C ASP A 178 21.63 -9.50 12.54
N LEU A 179 22.22 -8.32 12.34
CA LEU A 179 21.77 -7.37 11.33
C LEU A 179 21.85 -7.94 9.91
N ASN A 180 22.63 -9.00 9.68
CA ASN A 180 22.81 -9.63 8.37
C ASN A 180 21.76 -10.71 8.07
N SER A 181 20.75 -10.90 8.93
CA SER A 181 19.57 -11.72 8.58
C SER A 181 19.00 -11.30 7.22
N THR A 182 18.54 -12.24 6.39
CA THR A 182 17.94 -11.91 5.08
C THR A 182 16.52 -11.34 5.20
N THR A 183 15.88 -11.47 6.37
CA THR A 183 14.52 -10.99 6.60
C THR A 183 14.42 -9.47 6.52
N GLY A 184 13.42 -8.99 5.77
CA GLY A 184 13.20 -7.56 5.54
C GLY A 184 14.29 -6.88 4.71
N LYS A 185 15.01 -7.63 3.87
CA LYS A 185 16.04 -7.11 2.97
C LYS A 185 15.72 -7.54 1.54
N TYR A 186 15.40 -6.57 0.71
CA TYR A 186 14.91 -6.82 -0.65
C TYR A 186 15.90 -6.27 -1.68
N LEU A 187 16.21 -7.08 -2.67
CA LEU A 187 17.25 -6.86 -3.66
C LEU A 187 16.61 -6.55 -5.01
N PHE A 188 17.13 -5.54 -5.68
CA PHE A 188 16.71 -5.15 -7.01
C PHE A 188 17.90 -4.95 -7.91
N ASN A 189 17.75 -5.20 -9.21
CA ASN A 189 18.81 -4.84 -10.15
C ASN A 189 19.05 -3.32 -10.12
N ALA A 190 20.29 -2.89 -10.12
CA ALA A 190 20.58 -1.47 -10.22
C ALA A 190 20.08 -0.90 -11.55
N PRO A 191 19.38 0.25 -11.58
CA PRO A 191 18.99 0.90 -12.83
C PRO A 191 20.18 1.27 -13.74
N SER A 192 21.40 1.29 -13.20
CA SER A 192 22.67 1.44 -13.95
C SER A 192 23.06 0.17 -14.72
N GLY A 193 22.47 -0.98 -14.42
CA GLY A 193 22.87 -2.29 -14.93
C GLY A 193 24.10 -2.89 -14.26
N GLN A 194 24.58 -2.31 -13.14
CA GLN A 194 25.75 -2.79 -12.40
C GLN A 194 25.45 -2.87 -10.90
N GLY A 195 25.56 -4.07 -10.32
CA GLY A 195 25.31 -4.32 -8.92
C GLY A 195 23.82 -4.38 -8.57
N ALA A 196 23.53 -4.31 -7.27
CA ALA A 196 22.18 -4.43 -6.73
C ALA A 196 21.82 -3.23 -5.85
N ILE A 197 20.56 -2.79 -5.96
CA ILE A 197 19.93 -1.92 -4.95
C ILE A 197 19.38 -2.81 -3.86
N VAL A 198 19.69 -2.49 -2.61
CA VAL A 198 19.17 -3.22 -1.46
C VAL A 198 18.39 -2.27 -0.58
N VAL A 199 17.14 -2.63 -0.30
CA VAL A 199 16.29 -1.93 0.68
C VAL A 199 16.20 -2.80 1.91
N CYS A 200 16.77 -2.32 3.03
CA CYS A 200 16.84 -3.05 4.29
C CYS A 200 15.97 -2.36 5.35
N PHE A 201 15.08 -3.10 6.00
CA PHE A 201 14.20 -2.59 7.03
C PHE A 201 14.67 -2.99 8.43
N PHE A 202 14.61 -2.05 9.37
CA PHE A 202 15.09 -2.21 10.74
C PHE A 202 14.18 -1.53 11.76
N HIS A 203 14.18 -2.06 12.97
CA HIS A 203 13.70 -1.35 14.16
C HIS A 203 14.84 -0.50 14.74
N GLY A 204 14.59 0.78 15.02
CA GLY A 204 15.53 1.72 15.62
C GLY A 204 15.26 1.89 17.11
N GLN A 205 16.31 1.88 17.93
CA GLN A 205 16.20 2.01 19.39
C GLN A 205 17.15 3.07 19.92
N SER A 206 16.71 3.82 20.94
CA SER A 206 17.59 4.71 21.70
C SER A 206 18.40 3.89 22.72
N SER A 207 19.70 4.13 22.81
CA SER A 207 20.52 3.51 23.85
C SER A 207 20.34 4.23 25.18
N THR A 208 20.46 3.50 26.29
CA THR A 208 20.27 3.99 27.67
C THR A 208 21.15 5.19 28.07
N MET A 209 22.19 5.53 27.29
CA MET A 209 22.96 6.76 27.51
C MET A 209 22.29 8.03 26.96
N ALA A 210 21.44 7.92 25.93
CA ALA A 210 20.80 9.07 25.30
C ALA A 210 19.61 9.62 26.11
N SER A 211 18.93 8.78 26.90
CA SER A 211 17.84 9.19 27.79
C SER A 211 18.27 10.15 28.90
N SER A 212 19.57 10.21 29.21
CA SER A 212 20.13 11.18 30.16
C SER A 212 20.34 12.58 29.57
N ILE A 213 20.39 12.71 28.23
CA ILE A 213 20.60 14.00 27.53
C ILE A 213 19.27 14.57 27.01
N SER A 214 18.31 13.73 26.62
CA SER A 214 16.96 14.17 26.23
C SER A 214 16.20 14.89 27.35
N ASN A 215 16.44 14.51 28.61
CA ASN A 215 15.89 15.16 29.79
C ASN A 215 16.33 16.64 29.98
N MET A 216 17.39 17.10 29.32
CA MET A 216 17.80 18.51 29.39
C MET A 216 17.16 19.41 28.32
N LYS A 217 16.73 18.87 27.16
CA LYS A 217 16.03 19.67 26.12
C LYS A 217 14.53 19.78 26.34
N SER A 218 13.94 18.91 27.18
CA SER A 218 12.51 18.89 27.50
C SER A 218 12.01 20.05 28.37
N MET A 219 12.89 20.89 28.95
CA MET A 219 12.47 21.99 29.85
C MET A 219 11.96 23.26 29.14
N MET A 220 11.94 23.35 27.81
CA MET A 220 11.48 24.57 27.10
C MET A 220 10.33 24.39 26.09
N GLY A 221 9.67 23.24 26.03
CA GLY A 221 8.53 23.04 25.12
C GLY A 221 7.42 22.18 25.72
N ARG A 222 6.29 22.81 26.03
CA ARG A 222 4.94 22.27 26.33
C ARG A 222 4.85 20.85 26.94
N GLY A 223 4.38 20.82 28.20
CA GLY A 223 3.95 19.60 28.88
C GLY A 223 2.88 18.82 28.11
N ARG A 224 3.25 17.60 27.73
CA ARG A 224 2.33 16.50 27.49
C ARG A 224 2.95 15.30 28.19
N ASN A 225 2.44 14.98 29.37
CA ASN A 225 2.75 13.73 30.06
C ASN A 225 2.09 12.61 29.27
N ASP A 226 2.86 11.85 28.50
CA ASP A 226 2.50 10.49 28.15
C ASP A 226 3.78 9.65 28.12
N SER A 227 3.75 8.51 28.80
CA SER A 227 4.87 7.60 29.01
C SER A 227 5.13 6.69 27.80
N SER A 228 5.00 7.19 26.57
CA SER A 228 5.35 6.46 25.36
C SER A 228 6.86 6.60 25.09
N GLU A 229 7.54 5.51 24.77
CA GLU A 229 8.90 5.57 24.21
C GLU A 229 8.92 6.59 23.05
N SER A 230 9.88 7.52 23.05
CA SER A 230 9.98 8.54 22.01
C SER A 230 10.29 7.91 20.66
N ASP A 231 9.49 8.18 19.61
CA ASP A 231 9.77 7.76 18.24
C ASP A 231 11.13 8.29 17.76
N ASN A 232 12.06 7.38 17.47
CA ASN A 232 13.43 7.69 17.05
C ASN A 232 13.59 7.76 15.52
N THR A 233 12.54 7.50 14.75
CA THR A 233 12.59 7.34 13.28
C THR A 233 13.21 8.56 12.60
N GLN A 234 12.66 9.74 12.86
CA GLN A 234 13.12 10.99 12.26
C GLN A 234 14.59 11.26 12.62
N ALA A 235 14.97 11.07 13.89
CA ALA A 235 16.33 11.32 14.36
C ALA A 235 17.36 10.41 13.67
N ILE A 236 17.06 9.11 13.54
CA ILE A 236 17.93 8.14 12.86
C ILE A 236 18.05 8.46 11.38
N VAL A 237 16.92 8.68 10.69
CA VAL A 237 16.90 9.00 9.25
C VAL A 237 17.67 10.29 8.95
N THR A 238 17.43 11.35 9.72
CA THR A 238 18.15 12.62 9.57
C THR A 238 19.64 12.47 9.87
N LEU A 239 20.02 11.72 10.91
CA LEU A 239 21.43 11.46 11.23
C LEU A 239 22.14 10.75 10.07
N ILE A 240 21.54 9.72 9.49
CA ILE A 240 22.12 8.98 8.37
C ILE A 240 22.22 9.88 7.13
N ASN A 241 21.11 10.51 6.72
CA ASN A 241 21.05 11.32 5.50
C ASN A 241 22.03 12.50 5.52
N ARG A 242 22.27 13.11 6.69
CA ARG A 242 23.27 14.18 6.84
C ARG A 242 24.73 13.70 6.89
N ASN A 243 24.96 12.40 7.05
CA ASN A 243 26.29 11.80 7.14
C ASN A 243 26.61 10.83 5.98
N LEU A 244 25.82 10.80 4.90
CA LEU A 244 26.02 9.88 3.76
C LEU A 244 27.42 9.93 3.16
N GLU A 245 28.01 11.11 3.02
CA GLU A 245 29.38 11.26 2.49
C GLU A 245 30.43 10.66 3.42
N LYS A 246 30.29 10.89 4.73
CA LYS A 246 31.17 10.33 5.76
C LYS A 246 31.06 8.81 5.82
N LEU A 247 29.84 8.28 5.82
CA LEU A 247 29.57 6.84 5.82
C LEU A 247 30.16 6.14 4.59
N ARG A 248 30.03 6.76 3.41
CA ARG A 248 30.59 6.22 2.16
C ARG A 248 32.11 6.31 2.08
N ARG A 249 32.72 7.44 2.44
CA ARG A 249 34.17 7.65 2.30
C ARG A 249 34.97 7.02 3.44
N ASP A 250 34.58 7.29 4.67
CA ASP A 250 35.36 6.90 5.85
C ASP A 250 34.95 5.50 6.32
N GLY A 251 33.65 5.20 6.29
CA GLY A 251 33.12 3.88 6.64
C GLY A 251 33.19 2.85 5.52
N SER A 252 33.36 3.30 4.26
CA SER A 252 33.21 2.44 3.08
C SER A 252 31.89 1.66 3.06
N ILE A 253 30.82 2.27 3.61
CA ILE A 253 29.47 1.71 3.66
C ILE A 253 28.72 2.15 2.39
N PRO A 254 28.19 1.23 1.56
CA PRO A 254 27.57 1.56 0.28
C PRO A 254 26.14 2.13 0.41
N ILE A 255 25.88 2.92 1.45
CA ILE A 255 24.56 3.52 1.74
C ILE A 255 24.33 4.76 0.87
N ILE A 256 23.12 4.91 0.35
CA ILE A 256 22.74 6.03 -0.52
C ILE A 256 21.59 6.88 0.04
N ALA A 257 20.73 6.33 0.90
CA ALA A 257 19.70 7.08 1.60
C ALA A 257 19.16 6.29 2.81
N ALA A 258 18.47 7.00 3.70
CA ALA A 258 17.58 6.47 4.70
C ALA A 258 16.19 7.12 4.57
N THR A 259 15.15 6.39 4.93
CA THR A 259 13.76 6.84 4.91
C THR A 259 12.97 6.11 6.01
N PRO A 260 11.87 6.67 6.54
CA PRO A 260 10.99 5.88 7.41
C PRO A 260 10.36 4.69 6.66
N ASN A 261 9.88 3.69 7.40
CA ASN A 261 8.95 2.71 6.83
C ASN A 261 7.58 3.37 6.64
N TRP A 262 7.37 3.99 5.47
CA TRP A 262 6.14 4.71 5.12
C TRP A 262 4.90 3.83 5.17
N ILE A 263 3.80 4.39 5.66
CA ILE A 263 2.47 3.79 5.64
C ILE A 263 1.65 4.45 4.54
N GLY A 264 1.08 3.65 3.65
CA GLY A 264 0.14 4.10 2.62
C GLY A 264 -1.22 4.41 3.23
N GLY A 265 -1.71 5.64 3.02
CA GLY A 265 -3.00 6.10 3.54
C GLY A 265 -2.92 6.74 4.93
N GLY A 266 -2.35 7.94 5.02
CA GLY A 266 -2.46 8.78 6.22
C GLY A 266 -3.90 9.25 6.47
N THR A 267 -4.18 9.72 7.68
CA THR A 267 -5.44 10.35 8.13
C THR A 267 -5.16 11.82 8.64
N PRO A 268 -6.05 12.59 9.31
CA PRO A 268 -6.08 14.06 9.25
C PRO A 268 -4.92 14.87 9.86
N PRO A 269 -4.45 15.96 9.22
CA PRO A 269 -5.31 16.77 8.36
C PRO A 269 -5.13 16.56 6.85
N VAL A 270 -4.15 15.77 6.42
CA VAL A 270 -3.70 15.81 5.00
C VAL A 270 -3.54 14.45 4.32
N GLY A 271 -3.71 13.32 5.01
CA GLY A 271 -3.65 12.01 4.35
C GLY A 271 -5.02 11.53 3.87
N HIS A 272 -5.09 11.03 2.63
CA HIS A 272 -6.09 10.06 2.20
C HIS A 272 -5.43 8.99 1.34
N GLY A 273 -5.84 7.74 1.56
CA GLY A 273 -5.64 6.65 0.62
C GLY A 273 -6.68 6.70 -0.49
N CYS A 274 -6.72 5.63 -1.27
CA CYS A 274 -7.80 5.40 -2.22
C CYS A 274 -8.69 4.26 -1.71
N PRO A 275 -10.01 4.30 -1.93
CA PRO A 275 -10.80 5.23 -2.77
C PRO A 275 -11.42 6.40 -1.98
N ILE A 276 -12.21 7.26 -2.67
CA ILE A 276 -12.74 8.51 -2.09
C ILE A 276 -13.93 8.31 -1.13
N THR A 277 -14.85 7.38 -1.41
CA THR A 277 -16.06 7.11 -0.60
C THR A 277 -16.25 5.60 -0.41
N PRO A 278 -17.10 5.16 0.54
CA PRO A 278 -17.49 3.76 0.64
C PRO A 278 -18.19 3.27 -0.64
N PRO A 279 -18.12 1.96 -0.96
CA PRO A 279 -18.87 1.38 -2.06
C PRO A 279 -20.38 1.47 -1.77
N ILE A 280 -21.19 1.61 -2.82
CA ILE A 280 -22.66 1.65 -2.72
C ILE A 280 -23.22 0.49 -3.56
N PRO A 281 -24.17 -0.33 -3.06
CA PRO A 281 -24.74 -1.41 -3.86
C PRO A 281 -25.47 -0.87 -5.09
N VAL A 282 -25.34 -1.56 -6.22
CA VAL A 282 -26.21 -1.35 -7.40
C VAL A 282 -27.55 -2.04 -7.12
N SER A 283 -28.68 -1.41 -7.46
CA SER A 283 -30.00 -2.03 -7.30
C SER A 283 -30.21 -3.11 -8.35
N GLY A 284 -30.93 -4.19 -8.05
CA GLY A 284 -31.28 -5.20 -9.06
C GLY A 284 -32.20 -4.65 -10.16
N SER A 285 -32.87 -3.51 -9.91
CA SER A 285 -33.62 -2.76 -10.92
C SER A 285 -32.71 -2.03 -11.92
N ASP A 286 -31.48 -1.71 -11.53
CA ASP A 286 -30.48 -1.19 -12.44
C ASP A 286 -29.82 -2.37 -13.13
N ALA A 287 -30.25 -2.62 -14.35
CA ALA A 287 -29.64 -3.61 -15.22
C ALA A 287 -29.22 -2.93 -16.51
N CYS A 288 -28.09 -3.37 -17.06
CA CYS A 288 -27.73 -2.99 -18.41
C CYS A 288 -28.65 -3.72 -19.40
N ALA A 289 -29.70 -3.04 -19.89
CA ALA A 289 -30.66 -3.66 -20.79
C ALA A 289 -30.03 -4.18 -22.10
N SER A 290 -28.96 -3.54 -22.57
CA SER A 290 -28.19 -3.96 -23.75
C SER A 290 -27.26 -5.15 -23.49
N HIS A 291 -26.87 -5.37 -22.22
CA HIS A 291 -25.97 -6.44 -21.81
C HIS A 291 -26.44 -7.06 -20.47
N PRO A 292 -27.51 -7.87 -20.49
CA PRO A 292 -28.03 -8.47 -19.27
C PRO A 292 -26.93 -9.22 -18.49
N GLY A 293 -26.77 -8.91 -17.21
CA GLY A 293 -25.76 -9.51 -16.34
C GLY A 293 -24.35 -8.93 -16.45
N SER A 294 -24.12 -7.87 -17.23
CA SER A 294 -22.81 -7.21 -17.32
C SER A 294 -22.89 -5.69 -17.50
N TRP A 295 -21.77 -5.00 -17.25
CA TRP A 295 -21.62 -3.55 -17.38
C TRP A 295 -20.34 -3.23 -18.16
N PRO A 296 -20.28 -3.57 -19.47
CA PRO A 296 -19.05 -3.54 -20.23
C PRO A 296 -18.53 -2.10 -20.40
N ILE A 297 -17.22 -1.96 -20.31
CA ILE A 297 -16.48 -0.71 -20.51
C ILE A 297 -16.00 -0.67 -21.97
N THR A 298 -16.23 0.48 -22.62
CA THR A 298 -15.79 0.72 -24.00
C THR A 298 -14.84 1.93 -24.07
N LEU A 299 -13.91 1.89 -25.02
CA LEU A 299 -12.89 2.93 -25.25
C LEU A 299 -13.01 3.47 -26.68
N PRO A 300 -13.97 4.38 -26.94
CA PRO A 300 -14.36 4.77 -28.30
C PRO A 300 -13.26 5.49 -29.09
N GLU A 301 -12.30 6.12 -28.40
CA GLU A 301 -11.21 6.89 -29.04
C GLU A 301 -10.06 6.00 -29.56
N LEU A 302 -9.95 4.76 -29.08
CA LEU A 302 -8.95 3.83 -29.56
C LEU A 302 -9.25 3.36 -30.99
N SER A 303 -8.19 3.13 -31.77
CA SER A 303 -8.33 2.57 -33.12
C SER A 303 -9.03 1.19 -33.09
N PRO A 304 -9.69 0.78 -34.19
CA PRO A 304 -10.29 -0.56 -34.28
C PRO A 304 -9.30 -1.68 -33.98
N THR A 305 -8.05 -1.53 -34.46
CA THR A 305 -6.95 -2.45 -34.16
C THR A 305 -6.72 -2.54 -32.65
N MET A 306 -6.54 -1.41 -31.97
CA MET A 306 -6.34 -1.39 -30.52
C MET A 306 -7.53 -1.95 -29.74
N ASN A 307 -8.77 -1.67 -30.18
CA ASN A 307 -9.97 -2.21 -29.56
C ASN A 307 -10.12 -3.73 -29.74
N SER A 308 -9.47 -4.34 -30.74
CA SER A 308 -9.45 -5.79 -30.94
C SER A 308 -8.44 -6.54 -30.07
N LEU A 309 -7.48 -5.82 -29.46
CA LEU A 309 -6.44 -6.41 -28.62
C LEU A 309 -7.01 -6.74 -27.23
N GLN A 310 -6.80 -7.97 -26.77
CA GLN A 310 -7.38 -8.51 -25.53
C GLN A 310 -6.34 -8.73 -24.42
N GLY A 311 -5.10 -8.26 -24.59
CA GLY A 311 -4.01 -8.41 -23.61
C GLY A 311 -3.24 -9.73 -23.67
N ASP A 312 -3.36 -10.49 -24.77
CA ASP A 312 -2.64 -11.75 -24.94
C ASP A 312 -1.11 -11.57 -24.82
N GLY A 313 -0.47 -12.46 -24.06
CA GLY A 313 0.97 -12.42 -23.77
C GLY A 313 1.39 -11.35 -22.77
N VAL A 314 0.45 -10.77 -22.03
CA VAL A 314 0.70 -9.79 -20.96
C VAL A 314 0.21 -10.31 -19.62
N THR A 315 1.05 -10.17 -18.59
CA THR A 315 0.66 -10.34 -17.19
C THR A 315 0.46 -8.98 -16.53
N VAL A 316 -0.70 -8.77 -15.91
CA VAL A 316 -1.05 -7.57 -15.14
C VAL A 316 -1.08 -7.92 -13.66
N PHE A 317 -0.14 -7.38 -12.89
CA PHE A 317 -0.13 -7.48 -11.44
C PHE A 317 -1.00 -6.38 -10.83
N VAL A 318 -1.91 -6.73 -9.93
CA VAL A 318 -2.72 -5.80 -9.15
C VAL A 318 -2.22 -5.85 -7.71
N LEU A 319 -1.52 -4.80 -7.27
CA LEU A 319 -1.06 -4.67 -5.89
C LEU A 319 -2.10 -3.87 -5.11
N ASP A 320 -2.90 -4.53 -4.29
CA ASP A 320 -4.05 -3.91 -3.62
C ASP A 320 -4.51 -4.69 -2.36
N THR A 321 -5.66 -4.33 -1.79
CA THR A 321 -6.51 -5.22 -0.99
C THR A 321 -7.01 -6.36 -1.86
N ILE A 322 -7.33 -7.52 -1.29
CA ILE A 322 -8.02 -8.58 -2.04
C ILE A 322 -8.84 -9.41 -1.05
N PRO A 323 -10.10 -9.79 -1.38
CA PRO A 323 -10.90 -10.63 -0.50
C PRO A 323 -10.43 -12.10 -0.58
N GLU A 324 -10.88 -12.94 0.35
CA GLU A 324 -10.59 -14.37 0.31
C GLU A 324 -11.23 -15.03 -0.92
N LEU A 325 -10.57 -16.04 -1.49
CA LEU A 325 -11.06 -16.74 -2.67
C LEU A 325 -12.45 -17.37 -2.45
N GLU A 326 -12.71 -17.89 -1.24
CA GLU A 326 -14.00 -18.46 -0.88
C GLU A 326 -15.12 -17.41 -0.84
N GLN A 327 -14.83 -16.17 -0.45
CA GLN A 327 -15.79 -15.06 -0.52
C GLN A 327 -16.18 -14.78 -1.97
N ILE A 328 -15.20 -14.68 -2.86
CA ILE A 328 -15.41 -14.42 -4.30
C ILE A 328 -16.30 -15.51 -4.90
N ARG A 329 -15.97 -16.78 -4.65
CA ARG A 329 -16.74 -17.94 -5.15
C ARG A 329 -18.19 -17.92 -4.66
N LYS A 330 -18.40 -17.69 -3.36
CA LYS A 330 -19.76 -17.61 -2.78
C LYS A 330 -20.57 -16.48 -3.41
N ALA A 331 -19.96 -15.31 -3.62
CA ALA A 331 -20.60 -14.18 -4.27
C ALA A 331 -20.98 -14.50 -5.73
N ALA A 332 -20.09 -15.15 -6.49
CA ALA A 332 -20.37 -15.57 -7.87
C ALA A 332 -21.54 -16.55 -7.96
N VAL A 333 -21.56 -17.57 -7.08
CA VAL A 333 -22.67 -18.53 -7.01
C VAL A 333 -23.99 -17.84 -6.65
N LYS A 334 -23.97 -16.91 -5.70
CA LYS A 334 -25.16 -16.16 -5.27
C LYS A 334 -25.69 -15.24 -6.39
N ALA A 335 -24.81 -14.58 -7.12
CA ALA A 335 -25.17 -13.68 -8.21
C ALA A 335 -25.66 -14.41 -9.48
N ALA A 336 -25.19 -15.65 -9.70
CA ALA A 336 -25.52 -16.46 -10.87
C ALA A 336 -25.32 -15.67 -12.18
N ASP A 337 -26.26 -15.75 -13.12
CA ASP A 337 -26.17 -15.07 -14.42
C ASP A 337 -26.46 -13.55 -14.33
N ASN A 338 -26.75 -13.01 -13.15
CA ASN A 338 -26.91 -11.56 -12.95
C ASN A 338 -25.56 -10.84 -12.83
N ASN A 339 -24.45 -11.58 -12.75
CA ASN A 339 -23.09 -11.03 -12.79
C ASN A 339 -22.15 -11.94 -13.58
N LEU A 340 -22.22 -11.81 -14.91
CA LEU A 340 -21.44 -12.60 -15.86
C LEU A 340 -19.93 -12.31 -15.75
N LEU A 341 -19.55 -11.09 -15.35
CA LEU A 341 -18.14 -10.72 -15.16
C LEU A 341 -17.54 -11.50 -13.99
N LEU A 342 -18.17 -11.47 -12.81
CA LEU A 342 -17.71 -12.19 -11.63
C LEU A 342 -17.70 -13.71 -11.87
N LYS A 343 -18.70 -14.22 -12.60
CA LYS A 343 -18.77 -15.63 -13.00
C LYS A 343 -17.57 -16.03 -13.88
N ASP A 344 -17.29 -15.28 -14.96
CA ASP A 344 -16.13 -15.55 -15.82
C ASP A 344 -14.80 -15.41 -15.06
N MET A 345 -14.71 -14.45 -14.13
CA MET A 345 -13.54 -14.31 -13.27
C MET A 345 -13.30 -15.56 -12.41
N VAL A 346 -14.33 -16.08 -11.74
CA VAL A 346 -14.23 -17.32 -10.94
C VAL A 346 -13.90 -18.52 -11.82
N GLU A 347 -14.54 -18.63 -12.99
CA GLU A 347 -14.19 -19.68 -13.96
C GLU A 347 -12.70 -19.62 -14.31
N ARG A 348 -12.11 -18.43 -14.52
CA ARG A 348 -10.67 -18.27 -14.82
C ARG A 348 -9.73 -18.47 -13.64
N MET A 349 -10.23 -18.36 -12.41
CA MET A 349 -9.51 -18.76 -11.20
C MET A 349 -9.45 -20.28 -11.07
N ASP A 350 -10.53 -20.98 -11.43
CA ASP A 350 -10.67 -22.43 -11.30
C ASP A 350 -10.12 -23.20 -12.51
N ASN A 351 -10.20 -22.60 -13.70
CA ASN A 351 -9.98 -23.24 -14.99
C ASN A 351 -8.51 -23.66 -15.19
N ARG A 352 -8.25 -24.91 -14.79
CA ARG A 352 -7.28 -25.81 -15.42
C ARG A 352 -7.87 -26.36 -16.72
N ILE A 353 -7.97 -25.55 -17.79
CA ILE A 353 -8.64 -25.99 -19.03
C ILE A 353 -7.86 -27.15 -19.66
N PRO A 354 -8.49 -28.29 -19.97
CA PRO A 354 -7.91 -29.32 -20.82
C PRO A 354 -7.60 -28.74 -22.21
N SER A 355 -6.32 -28.52 -22.51
CA SER A 355 -5.89 -28.01 -23.81
C SER A 355 -5.61 -29.20 -24.75
N PRO A 356 -6.13 -29.20 -26.00
CA PRO A 356 -5.79 -30.20 -27.00
C PRO A 356 -4.32 -30.12 -27.46
N THR A 357 -3.62 -29.04 -27.12
CA THR A 357 -2.19 -28.81 -27.38
C THR A 357 -1.39 -28.79 -26.07
N PRO A 358 -0.25 -29.50 -25.98
CA PRO A 358 0.58 -29.49 -24.78
C PRO A 358 1.05 -28.08 -24.37
N PRO A 359 1.09 -27.74 -23.06
CA PRO A 359 0.72 -28.60 -21.93
C PRO A 359 -0.81 -28.79 -21.83
N ALA A 360 -1.22 -30.02 -21.52
CA ALA A 360 -2.62 -30.48 -21.52
C ALA A 360 -3.53 -29.77 -20.51
N ILE A 361 -2.99 -28.84 -19.70
CA ILE A 361 -3.71 -28.03 -18.74
C ILE A 361 -3.19 -26.59 -18.88
N THR A 362 -4.06 -25.67 -19.28
CA THR A 362 -3.76 -24.23 -19.20
C THR A 362 -3.84 -23.80 -17.72
N PRO A 363 -2.81 -23.14 -17.16
CA PRO A 363 -2.87 -22.62 -15.80
C PRO A 363 -3.96 -21.54 -15.67
N PRO A 364 -4.46 -21.27 -14.45
CA PRO A 364 -5.45 -20.22 -14.23
C PRO A 364 -4.93 -18.87 -14.73
N SER A 365 -5.79 -18.13 -15.44
CA SER A 365 -5.44 -16.82 -15.98
C SER A 365 -5.71 -15.69 -14.98
N ILE A 366 -6.45 -15.95 -13.90
CA ILE A 366 -6.62 -15.02 -12.77
C ILE A 366 -6.12 -15.71 -11.50
N ILE A 367 -5.21 -15.06 -10.78
CA ILE A 367 -4.62 -15.57 -9.54
C ILE A 367 -4.92 -14.59 -8.42
N ILE A 368 -5.47 -15.10 -7.32
CA ILE A 368 -5.72 -14.35 -6.09
C ILE A 368 -4.73 -14.81 -5.03
N ASP A 369 -3.74 -13.97 -4.74
CA ASP A 369 -2.76 -14.18 -3.67
C ASP A 369 -3.18 -13.39 -2.44
N HIS A 370 -4.00 -14.04 -1.61
CA HIS A 370 -4.48 -13.53 -0.34
C HIS A 370 -3.49 -13.90 0.78
N GLN A 371 -2.40 -13.16 0.87
CA GLN A 371 -1.43 -13.32 1.97
C GLN A 371 -1.85 -12.55 3.23
N GLN A 372 -1.44 -13.05 4.39
CA GLN A 372 -1.61 -12.32 5.64
C GLN A 372 -0.66 -11.13 5.69
N VAL A 373 -1.22 -9.96 5.99
CA VAL A 373 -0.44 -8.76 6.24
C VAL A 373 0.07 -8.75 7.69
N PRO A 374 1.29 -8.21 7.95
CA PRO A 374 1.83 -8.09 9.30
C PRO A 374 0.89 -7.41 10.29
N LYS A 375 0.89 -7.88 11.54
CA LYS A 375 0.02 -7.35 12.63
C LYS A 375 0.10 -5.83 12.81
N ARG A 376 1.27 -5.24 12.54
CA ARG A 376 1.51 -3.78 12.63
C ARG A 376 0.63 -2.94 11.70
N ILE A 377 0.13 -3.52 10.60
CA ILE A 377 -0.85 -2.88 9.73
C ILE A 377 -2.22 -3.57 9.75
N ALA A 378 -2.32 -4.79 10.30
CA ALA A 378 -3.58 -5.55 10.32
C ALA A 378 -4.68 -4.89 11.17
N THR A 379 -4.31 -4.14 12.21
CA THR A 379 -5.29 -3.57 13.16
C THR A 379 -4.95 -2.11 13.48
N ASN A 380 -5.98 -1.26 13.58
CA ASN A 380 -5.95 0.14 14.05
C ASN A 380 -5.64 1.28 13.06
N ILE A 381 -5.24 1.01 11.82
CA ILE A 381 -5.06 2.06 10.80
C ILE A 381 -6.07 1.84 9.67
N GLN A 382 -6.82 2.89 9.33
CA GLN A 382 -7.82 2.86 8.28
C GLN A 382 -7.77 4.17 7.48
N THR A 383 -8.13 4.12 6.21
CA THR A 383 -8.25 5.32 5.36
C THR A 383 -9.58 5.36 4.63
N GLY A 384 -9.97 6.57 4.19
CA GLY A 384 -11.21 6.82 3.48
C GLY A 384 -11.82 8.17 3.82
N LYS A 385 -12.85 8.55 3.07
CA LYS A 385 -13.79 9.60 3.46
C LYS A 385 -15.20 9.05 3.41
N ASP A 386 -16.08 9.66 4.19
CA ASP A 386 -17.51 9.43 4.09
C ASP A 386 -18.11 10.21 2.90
N VAL A 387 -19.40 10.02 2.60
CA VAL A 387 -20.05 10.72 1.48
C VAL A 387 -20.17 12.24 1.66
N TYR A 388 -19.85 12.76 2.85
CA TYR A 388 -19.73 14.19 3.15
C TYR A 388 -18.27 14.69 3.05
N GLN A 389 -17.34 13.85 2.57
CA GLN A 389 -15.91 14.12 2.48
C GLN A 389 -15.22 14.33 3.84
N ARG A 390 -15.84 13.89 4.94
CA ARG A 390 -15.19 13.85 6.25
C ARG A 390 -14.30 12.63 6.31
N LEU A 391 -13.15 12.79 6.94
CA LEU A 391 -12.22 11.68 7.12
C LEU A 391 -12.89 10.55 7.90
N PHE A 392 -12.98 9.41 7.23
CA PHE A 392 -13.68 8.24 7.71
C PHE A 392 -13.09 7.00 7.02
N GLY A 393 -12.18 6.32 7.70
CA GLY A 393 -11.83 4.93 7.46
C GLY A 393 -13.03 3.99 7.44
N PHE A 394 -13.00 3.08 6.48
CA PHE A 394 -13.99 2.03 6.30
C PHE A 394 -13.33 0.76 5.74
N LYS A 395 -14.10 -0.34 5.66
CA LYS A 395 -13.61 -1.59 5.11
C LYS A 395 -13.83 -1.66 3.60
N MET A 396 -12.79 -2.06 2.89
CA MET A 396 -12.71 -2.14 1.43
C MET A 396 -11.98 -3.41 0.95
N PRO A 397 -12.29 -4.61 1.48
CA PRO A 397 -11.57 -5.84 1.11
C PRO A 397 -11.62 -6.13 -0.40
N ASP A 398 -12.68 -5.68 -1.07
CA ASP A 398 -12.94 -5.87 -2.50
C ASP A 398 -12.30 -4.83 -3.42
N HIS A 399 -11.54 -3.85 -2.91
CA HIS A 399 -11.02 -2.77 -3.76
C HIS A 399 -10.12 -3.31 -4.89
N GLY A 400 -9.22 -4.25 -4.62
CA GLY A 400 -8.44 -4.88 -5.68
C GLY A 400 -9.23 -5.82 -6.58
N LEU A 401 -10.31 -6.46 -6.09
CA LEU A 401 -11.17 -7.30 -6.93
C LEU A 401 -11.93 -6.43 -7.94
N PHE A 402 -12.42 -5.27 -7.50
CA PHE A 402 -13.07 -4.28 -8.36
C PHE A 402 -12.12 -3.79 -9.46
N VAL A 403 -10.88 -3.45 -9.08
CA VAL A 403 -9.80 -3.07 -10.00
C VAL A 403 -9.50 -4.18 -11.00
N ALA A 404 -9.36 -5.42 -10.54
CA ALA A 404 -9.11 -6.58 -11.38
C ALA A 404 -10.27 -6.84 -12.36
N GLY A 405 -11.53 -6.62 -11.93
CA GLY A 405 -12.71 -6.74 -12.78
C GLY A 405 -12.69 -5.75 -13.95
N ILE A 406 -12.30 -4.49 -13.72
CA ILE A 406 -12.15 -3.48 -14.79
C ILE A 406 -11.08 -3.90 -15.80
N ILE A 407 -9.93 -4.39 -15.31
CA ILE A 407 -8.85 -4.86 -16.19
C ILE A 407 -9.34 -6.05 -17.02
N HIS A 408 -10.00 -7.01 -16.37
CA HIS A 408 -10.48 -8.23 -17.00
C HIS A 408 -11.54 -7.97 -18.08
N ASP A 409 -12.46 -7.05 -17.84
CA ASP A 409 -13.47 -6.64 -18.82
C ASP A 409 -12.83 -6.05 -20.10
N LEU A 410 -11.76 -5.26 -19.94
CA LEU A 410 -11.07 -4.60 -21.05
C LEU A 410 -10.03 -5.48 -21.75
N VAL A 411 -9.37 -6.39 -21.04
CA VAL A 411 -8.33 -7.29 -21.58
C VAL A 411 -8.53 -8.73 -21.10
N PRO A 412 -9.59 -9.42 -21.56
CA PRO A 412 -9.98 -10.73 -21.04
C PRO A 412 -9.01 -11.89 -21.36
N GLN A 413 -7.95 -11.63 -22.13
CA GLN A 413 -6.87 -12.62 -22.41
C GLN A 413 -5.56 -12.26 -21.71
N ALA A 414 -5.50 -11.15 -20.98
CA ALA A 414 -4.39 -10.89 -20.08
C ALA A 414 -4.43 -11.87 -18.91
N ARG A 415 -3.24 -12.26 -18.44
CA ARG A 415 -3.12 -12.94 -17.15
C ARG A 415 -3.16 -11.89 -16.05
N ILE A 416 -4.01 -12.06 -15.05
CA ILE A 416 -4.16 -11.11 -13.95
C ILE A 416 -3.71 -11.79 -12.65
N GLU A 417 -2.82 -11.15 -11.92
CA GLU A 417 -2.36 -11.64 -10.61
C GLU A 417 -2.59 -10.56 -9.56
N CYS A 418 -3.54 -10.80 -8.67
CA CYS A 418 -3.83 -9.91 -7.57
C CYS A 418 -3.01 -10.32 -6.35
N ILE A 419 -2.15 -9.43 -5.87
CA ILE A 419 -1.28 -9.66 -4.70
C ILE A 419 -1.75 -8.73 -3.58
N ARG A 420 -2.17 -9.33 -2.46
CA ARG A 420 -2.59 -8.55 -1.30
C ARG A 420 -1.40 -7.83 -0.67
N VAL A 421 -1.33 -6.51 -0.82
CA VAL A 421 -0.31 -5.64 -0.18
C VAL A 421 -0.92 -4.63 0.78
N LEU A 422 -2.26 -4.57 0.83
CA LEU A 422 -3.04 -3.71 1.71
C LEU A 422 -3.92 -4.55 2.65
N ASN A 423 -4.14 -4.04 3.87
CA ASN A 423 -5.14 -4.55 4.80
C ASN A 423 -6.57 -4.25 4.28
N ASP A 424 -7.62 -4.76 4.93
CA ASP A 424 -9.01 -4.53 4.49
C ASP A 424 -9.49 -3.08 4.62
N SER A 425 -8.64 -2.14 5.02
CA SER A 425 -8.93 -0.72 5.11
C SER A 425 -8.06 0.10 4.16
N GLY A 426 -7.45 -0.53 3.15
CA GLY A 426 -6.66 0.14 2.11
C GLY A 426 -5.28 0.61 2.56
N ILE A 427 -4.77 0.10 3.70
CA ILE A 427 -3.48 0.50 4.28
C ILE A 427 -2.43 -0.57 4.01
N GLY A 428 -1.29 -0.16 3.47
CA GLY A 428 -0.08 -0.97 3.33
C GLY A 428 1.13 -0.23 3.84
N ASP A 429 2.31 -0.84 3.77
CA ASP A 429 3.56 -0.17 4.09
C ASP A 429 4.62 -0.39 2.99
N PHE A 430 5.70 0.37 3.07
CA PHE A 430 6.77 0.33 2.09
C PHE A 430 7.47 -1.05 2.05
N ALA A 431 7.60 -1.74 3.19
CA ALA A 431 8.25 -3.05 3.26
C ALA A 431 7.47 -4.12 2.49
N ILE A 432 6.15 -4.16 2.64
CA ILE A 432 5.27 -5.13 1.97
C ILE A 432 5.28 -4.91 0.45
N ILE A 433 5.25 -3.64 0.05
CA ILE A 433 5.28 -3.28 -1.38
C ILE A 433 6.64 -3.62 -1.99
N CYS A 434 7.75 -3.38 -1.27
CA CYS A 434 9.07 -3.84 -1.70
C CYS A 434 9.13 -5.35 -1.88
N LYS A 435 8.59 -6.14 -0.95
CA LYS A 435 8.55 -7.61 -1.10
C LYS A 435 7.83 -8.03 -2.38
N ALA A 436 6.64 -7.49 -2.62
CA ALA A 436 5.85 -7.82 -3.81
C ALA A 436 6.57 -7.43 -5.11
N LEU A 437 7.20 -6.26 -5.15
CA LEU A 437 7.95 -5.79 -6.32
C LEU A 437 9.24 -6.59 -6.56
N GLU A 438 9.92 -7.03 -5.50
CA GLU A 438 11.09 -7.91 -5.61
C GLU A 438 10.70 -9.27 -6.21
N ASP A 439 9.56 -9.83 -5.80
CA ASP A 439 9.03 -11.10 -6.30
C ASP A 439 8.65 -10.99 -7.78
N ILE A 440 7.97 -9.90 -8.16
CA ILE A 440 7.65 -9.62 -9.57
C ILE A 440 8.93 -9.54 -10.39
N GLN A 441 9.94 -8.79 -9.94
CA GLN A 441 11.20 -8.67 -10.66
C GLN A 441 11.94 -10.00 -10.76
N GLY A 442 12.01 -10.78 -9.68
CA GLY A 442 12.63 -12.11 -9.71
C GLY A 442 11.96 -13.03 -10.73
N ARG A 443 10.64 -12.94 -10.88
CA ARG A 443 9.89 -13.71 -11.90
C ARG A 443 10.06 -13.16 -13.32
N MET A 444 10.25 -11.85 -13.50
CA MET A 444 10.62 -11.28 -14.80
C MET A 444 11.95 -11.84 -15.30
N GLU A 445 12.89 -12.09 -14.40
CA GLU A 445 14.22 -12.63 -14.70
C GLU A 445 14.19 -14.15 -14.92
N THR A 446 13.48 -14.88 -14.05
CA THR A 446 13.53 -16.35 -14.02
C THR A 446 12.43 -17.04 -14.84
N GLU A 447 11.30 -16.38 -15.09
CA GLU A 447 10.14 -16.93 -15.79
C GLU A 447 9.61 -16.05 -16.96
N PRO A 448 10.47 -15.43 -17.80
CA PRO A 448 10.02 -14.43 -18.78
C PRO A 448 9.02 -14.97 -19.82
N GLN A 449 9.14 -16.25 -20.21
CA GLN A 449 8.18 -16.85 -21.16
C GLN A 449 6.79 -17.09 -20.55
N LYS A 450 6.73 -17.28 -19.23
CA LYS A 450 5.47 -17.53 -18.49
C LYS A 450 4.77 -16.23 -18.12
N LEU A 451 5.53 -15.17 -17.82
CA LEU A 451 4.97 -13.85 -17.56
C LEU A 451 4.61 -13.10 -18.85
N GLY A 452 5.40 -13.27 -19.91
CA GLY A 452 5.30 -12.38 -21.07
C GLY A 452 5.68 -10.95 -20.70
N GLN A 453 4.97 -9.97 -21.25
CA GLN A 453 5.17 -8.56 -20.90
C GLN A 453 4.44 -8.22 -19.59
N VAL A 454 4.96 -7.27 -18.81
CA VAL A 454 4.47 -6.99 -17.46
C VAL A 454 3.87 -5.59 -17.35
N VAL A 455 2.66 -5.53 -16.77
CA VAL A 455 2.05 -4.30 -16.25
C VAL A 455 1.87 -4.43 -14.75
N VAL A 456 2.23 -3.41 -13.98
CA VAL A 456 1.98 -3.34 -12.53
C VAL A 456 0.99 -2.21 -12.26
N ASN A 457 -0.22 -2.58 -11.85
CA ASN A 457 -1.27 -1.68 -11.43
C ASN A 457 -1.14 -1.39 -9.94
N MET A 458 -0.91 -0.12 -9.60
CA MET A 458 -0.83 0.39 -8.22
C MET A 458 -1.95 1.41 -8.00
N SER A 459 -3.18 0.93 -7.83
CA SER A 459 -4.37 1.73 -7.47
C SER A 459 -4.34 2.19 -6.00
N LEU A 460 -3.16 2.58 -5.52
CA LEU A 460 -2.84 2.91 -4.14
C LEU A 460 -1.87 4.10 -4.07
N VAL A 461 -1.69 4.62 -2.86
CA VAL A 461 -0.71 5.69 -2.56
C VAL A 461 0.13 5.30 -1.35
N ILE A 462 1.42 5.65 -1.36
CA ILE A 462 2.38 5.26 -0.30
C ILE A 462 2.89 6.49 0.45
N THR A 463 3.39 7.50 -0.27
CA THR A 463 3.97 8.69 0.37
C THR A 463 3.20 9.96 0.00
N PRO A 464 3.23 11.00 0.86
CA PRO A 464 2.55 12.26 0.59
C PRO A 464 2.99 12.97 -0.69
N ALA A 465 2.28 14.02 -1.11
CA ALA A 465 2.73 14.86 -2.22
C ALA A 465 3.94 15.71 -1.82
N ASP A 466 4.61 16.33 -2.80
CA ASP A 466 5.83 17.13 -2.55
C ASP A 466 5.54 18.35 -1.66
N GLU A 467 4.35 18.92 -1.77
CA GLU A 467 3.94 20.12 -1.05
C GLU A 467 3.71 19.85 0.46
N GLU A 468 3.52 18.59 0.85
CA GLU A 468 3.12 18.23 2.22
C GLU A 468 4.26 17.60 3.03
N ILE A 469 5.13 16.84 2.36
CA ILE A 469 6.19 16.08 3.04
C ILE A 469 7.16 16.96 3.81
N ALA A 470 7.41 18.19 3.35
CA ALA A 470 8.28 19.12 4.05
C ALA A 470 7.67 19.57 5.39
N GLY A 471 6.40 19.97 5.40
CA GLY A 471 5.70 20.32 6.63
C GLY A 471 5.61 19.13 7.59
N LEU A 472 5.34 17.95 7.04
CA LEU A 472 5.30 16.70 7.81
C LEU A 472 6.65 16.36 8.47
N TRP A 473 7.73 16.45 7.70
CA TRP A 473 9.04 15.98 8.14
C TRP A 473 9.83 17.01 8.94
N PHE A 474 9.55 18.31 8.80
CA PHE A 474 10.31 19.37 9.49
C PHE A 474 9.50 20.15 10.54
N GLY A 475 8.16 20.04 10.55
CA GLY A 475 7.27 20.69 11.52
C GLY A 475 7.11 22.21 11.35
N ASP A 476 6.30 22.82 12.23
CA ASP A 476 5.94 24.26 12.19
C ASP A 476 7.01 25.22 12.77
N ASP A 477 8.01 24.71 13.50
CA ASP A 477 9.03 25.51 14.21
C ASP A 477 10.14 26.07 13.30
N TYR A 478 10.06 25.87 11.98
CA TYR A 478 11.11 26.26 11.04
C TYR A 478 10.80 27.56 10.31
N THR A 479 11.44 28.66 10.74
CA THR A 479 11.62 29.84 9.90
C THR A 479 12.63 29.50 8.79
N CYS A 480 12.16 29.23 7.58
CA CYS A 480 13.04 28.86 6.47
C CYS A 480 13.82 30.07 5.94
N HIS A 481 15.17 30.01 5.97
CA HIS A 481 15.99 30.89 5.13
C HIS A 481 16.11 30.26 3.72
N ALA A 482 16.31 31.07 2.68
CA ALA A 482 16.36 30.56 1.30
C ALA A 482 17.44 29.48 1.05
N GLY A 483 18.54 29.50 1.82
CA GLY A 483 19.57 28.46 1.79
C GLY A 483 19.11 27.11 2.35
N ASP A 484 18.15 27.12 3.29
CA ASP A 484 17.63 25.90 3.92
C ASP A 484 16.68 25.16 2.98
N LEU A 485 15.97 25.88 2.10
CA LEU A 485 15.00 25.30 1.17
C LEU A 485 15.65 24.29 0.20
N ALA A 486 16.81 24.61 -0.36
CA ALA A 486 17.51 23.70 -1.27
C ALA A 486 17.96 22.41 -0.56
N SER A 487 18.44 22.54 0.69
CA SER A 487 18.81 21.39 1.53
C SER A 487 17.59 20.55 1.90
N MET A 488 16.47 21.18 2.25
CA MET A 488 15.21 20.50 2.56
C MET A 488 14.69 19.73 1.35
N MET A 489 14.66 20.35 0.17
CA MET A 489 14.23 19.66 -1.06
C MET A 489 15.13 18.46 -1.38
N GLN A 490 16.42 18.55 -1.07
CA GLN A 490 17.34 17.43 -1.24
C GLN A 490 17.06 16.31 -0.21
N GLU A 491 16.83 16.65 1.07
CA GLU A 491 16.46 15.66 2.09
C GLU A 491 15.12 14.98 1.74
N VAL A 492 14.12 15.73 1.28
CA VAL A 492 12.82 15.19 0.82
C VAL A 492 13.00 14.18 -0.32
N LYS A 493 13.90 14.45 -1.28
CA LYS A 493 14.21 13.49 -2.34
C LYS A 493 14.80 12.20 -1.76
N LEU A 494 15.68 12.28 -0.76
CA LEU A 494 16.26 11.10 -0.11
C LEU A 494 15.18 10.25 0.59
N LEU A 495 14.16 10.89 1.18
CA LEU A 495 13.03 10.18 1.81
C LEU A 495 12.22 9.32 0.82
N ARG A 496 12.28 9.60 -0.49
CA ARG A 496 11.57 8.81 -1.50
C ARG A 496 12.48 7.99 -2.40
N LEU A 497 13.79 8.15 -2.25
CA LEU A 497 14.77 7.57 -3.17
C LEU A 497 14.66 6.05 -3.26
N GLY A 498 14.44 5.37 -2.13
CA GLY A 498 14.28 3.91 -2.11
C GLY A 498 13.14 3.42 -2.99
N LEU A 499 11.93 3.95 -2.77
CA LEU A 499 10.77 3.60 -3.58
C LEU A 499 10.98 3.96 -5.05
N HIS A 500 11.57 5.13 -5.33
CA HIS A 500 11.87 5.55 -6.70
C HIS A 500 12.79 4.54 -7.40
N MET A 501 13.89 4.14 -6.75
CA MET A 501 14.86 3.21 -7.32
C MET A 501 14.31 1.82 -7.55
N VAL A 502 13.44 1.34 -6.66
CA VAL A 502 12.71 0.07 -6.83
C VAL A 502 11.83 0.12 -8.08
N ILE A 503 10.98 1.14 -8.21
CA ILE A 503 10.11 1.31 -9.39
C ILE A 503 10.94 1.47 -10.67
N ARG A 504 12.00 2.27 -10.62
CA ARG A 504 12.90 2.47 -11.75
C ARG A 504 13.59 1.17 -12.18
N SER A 505 13.95 0.32 -11.23
CA SER A 505 14.55 -0.99 -11.49
C SER A 505 13.61 -1.87 -12.31
N LEU A 506 12.34 -2.01 -11.91
CA LEU A 506 11.35 -2.78 -12.68
C LEU A 506 11.11 -2.20 -14.07
N THR A 507 10.95 -0.88 -14.18
CA THR A 507 10.67 -0.22 -15.46
C THR A 507 11.85 -0.32 -16.45
N THR A 508 13.08 -0.33 -15.95
CA THR A 508 14.29 -0.52 -16.76
C THR A 508 14.39 -1.95 -17.30
N GLN A 509 13.78 -2.92 -16.61
CA GLN A 509 13.61 -4.30 -17.10
C GLN A 509 12.38 -4.49 -18.01
N GLY A 510 11.65 -3.42 -18.33
CA GLY A 510 10.54 -3.45 -19.28
C GLY A 510 9.15 -3.60 -18.67
N ALA A 511 9.00 -3.55 -17.33
CA ALA A 511 7.69 -3.44 -16.71
C ALA A 511 7.07 -2.07 -16.99
N VAL A 512 5.75 -2.02 -17.20
CA VAL A 512 4.99 -0.77 -17.24
C VAL A 512 4.26 -0.60 -15.91
N VAL A 513 4.55 0.48 -15.19
CA VAL A 513 3.88 0.76 -13.91
C VAL A 513 2.82 1.85 -14.13
N VAL A 514 1.60 1.59 -13.65
CA VAL A 514 0.47 2.53 -13.71
C VAL A 514 -0.03 2.76 -12.29
N ALA A 515 -0.21 4.01 -11.88
CA ALA A 515 -0.62 4.33 -10.51
C ALA A 515 -1.64 5.47 -10.44
N SER A 516 -2.47 5.43 -9.39
CA SER A 516 -3.49 6.44 -9.12
C SER A 516 -2.88 7.77 -8.67
N ALA A 517 -3.35 8.90 -9.22
CA ALA A 517 -2.87 10.23 -8.86
C ALA A 517 -3.18 10.65 -7.41
N GLY A 518 -4.21 10.06 -6.79
CA GLY A 518 -4.70 10.39 -5.45
C GLY A 518 -6.02 11.17 -5.46
N ASN A 519 -6.71 11.20 -4.31
CA ASN A 519 -8.09 11.69 -4.16
C ASN A 519 -8.23 12.81 -3.11
N ASP A 520 -7.19 13.61 -2.95
CA ASP A 520 -7.05 14.55 -1.84
C ASP A 520 -7.61 15.94 -2.15
N SER A 521 -7.81 16.24 -3.42
CA SER A 521 -8.25 17.55 -3.87
C SER A 521 -9.67 17.87 -3.38
N LYS A 522 -9.94 19.16 -3.19
CA LYS A 522 -11.27 19.69 -2.83
C LYS A 522 -11.70 20.75 -3.83
N ALA A 523 -11.52 20.47 -5.13
CA ALA A 523 -11.88 21.40 -6.18
C ALA A 523 -13.42 21.47 -6.32
N ASP A 524 -14.10 22.39 -5.63
CA ASP A 524 -15.52 22.66 -5.90
C ASP A 524 -15.64 23.47 -7.20
N PRO A 525 -16.23 22.92 -8.28
CA PRO A 525 -16.39 23.64 -9.53
C PRO A 525 -17.27 24.89 -9.38
N ARG A 526 -18.23 24.91 -8.44
CA ARG A 526 -19.18 26.01 -8.22
C ARG A 526 -18.56 27.23 -7.53
N LEU A 527 -17.43 27.04 -6.83
CA LEU A 527 -16.69 28.13 -6.17
C LEU A 527 -15.66 28.77 -7.11
N SER A 528 -15.26 28.09 -8.19
CA SER A 528 -14.35 28.63 -9.20
C SER A 528 -14.97 29.69 -10.12
N SER A 529 -16.31 29.77 -10.21
CA SER A 529 -17.01 30.66 -11.15
C SER A 529 -17.26 32.08 -10.65
N MET A 530 -16.92 32.41 -9.39
CA MET A 530 -16.91 33.80 -8.91
C MET A 530 -15.48 34.32 -8.91
N GLY A 531 -14.97 34.59 -10.10
CA GLY A 531 -13.66 35.22 -10.27
C GLY A 531 -13.64 36.60 -9.61
N MET A 532 -13.09 36.67 -8.40
CA MET A 532 -12.45 37.82 -7.74
C MET A 532 -11.99 37.38 -6.34
N ASN A 533 -10.79 36.80 -6.24
CA ASN A 533 -10.02 36.90 -5.00
C ASN A 533 -8.52 36.70 -5.27
N MET A 534 -7.81 37.82 -5.31
CA MET A 534 -6.34 37.88 -5.26
C MET A 534 -5.91 37.68 -3.80
N GLY A 535 -5.64 36.43 -3.40
CA GLY A 535 -4.96 36.12 -2.13
C GLY A 535 -5.59 34.97 -1.33
N MET A 536 -4.91 33.82 -1.35
CA MET A 536 -4.92 32.79 -0.29
C MET A 536 -6.24 32.04 0.02
N ASP A 537 -7.00 31.58 -0.98
CA ASP A 537 -7.96 30.45 -0.84
C ASP A 537 -8.54 30.02 -2.20
N MET A 538 -7.70 29.55 -3.12
CA MET A 538 -8.20 28.74 -4.24
C MET A 538 -8.38 27.31 -3.74
N PRO A 539 -9.45 26.59 -4.11
CA PRO A 539 -9.45 25.14 -3.97
C PRO A 539 -8.44 24.57 -4.98
N SER A 540 -7.17 24.55 -4.59
CA SER A 540 -6.08 24.05 -5.42
C SER A 540 -6.18 22.53 -5.51
N ARG A 541 -6.21 22.04 -6.74
CA ARG A 541 -6.03 20.61 -6.99
C ARG A 541 -4.57 20.26 -6.67
N LEU A 542 -4.37 19.25 -5.85
CA LEU A 542 -3.05 18.82 -5.39
C LEU A 542 -2.30 18.10 -6.49
N GLY A 543 -0.96 18.07 -6.41
CA GLY A 543 -0.11 17.27 -7.29
C GLY A 543 -0.34 15.76 -7.12
N PRO A 544 0.20 14.93 -8.03
CA PRO A 544 0.09 13.49 -7.90
C PRO A 544 0.81 12.99 -6.63
N ARG A 545 0.25 11.99 -5.98
CA ARG A 545 0.89 11.23 -4.89
C ARG A 545 1.92 10.27 -5.45
N TYR A 546 2.75 9.68 -4.59
CA TYR A 546 3.68 8.62 -5.00
C TYR A 546 3.04 7.24 -4.79
N PRO A 547 3.21 6.30 -5.75
CA PRO A 547 4.23 6.30 -6.80
C PRO A 547 3.86 7.01 -8.12
N ALA A 548 2.62 7.49 -8.31
CA ALA A 548 2.17 8.13 -9.55
C ALA A 548 3.02 9.36 -9.97
N ALA A 549 3.57 10.10 -9.01
CA ALA A 549 4.44 11.24 -9.28
C ALA A 549 5.81 10.89 -9.89
N PHE A 550 6.26 9.62 -9.86
CA PHE A 550 7.53 9.25 -10.46
C PHE A 550 7.49 9.36 -11.98
N PRO A 551 8.52 9.95 -12.63
CA PRO A 551 8.49 10.20 -14.06
C PRO A 551 8.23 8.96 -14.93
N GLU A 552 8.76 7.80 -14.55
CA GLU A 552 8.60 6.51 -15.25
C GLU A 552 7.23 5.84 -15.06
N VAL A 553 6.41 6.30 -14.12
CA VAL A 553 5.09 5.74 -13.82
C VAL A 553 4.02 6.45 -14.65
N ILE A 554 3.08 5.71 -15.23
CA ILE A 554 1.89 6.31 -15.84
C ILE A 554 0.92 6.71 -14.72
N SER A 555 0.70 8.00 -14.55
CA SER A 555 -0.19 8.54 -13.53
C SER A 555 -1.62 8.71 -14.06
N ALA A 556 -2.59 8.12 -13.37
CA ALA A 556 -3.99 8.13 -13.77
C ALA A 556 -4.84 9.07 -12.88
N GLY A 557 -5.43 10.09 -13.51
CA GLY A 557 -6.43 10.98 -12.92
C GLY A 557 -7.86 10.52 -13.23
N ALA A 558 -8.82 10.99 -12.44
CA ALA A 558 -10.23 10.66 -12.60
C ALA A 558 -11.03 11.82 -13.19
N VAL A 559 -11.87 11.52 -14.17
CA VAL A 559 -12.91 12.41 -14.70
C VAL A 559 -14.31 11.86 -14.42
N PHE A 560 -15.29 12.76 -14.46
CA PHE A 560 -16.70 12.43 -14.63
C PHE A 560 -16.94 11.82 -16.02
N LYS A 561 -18.12 11.22 -16.23
CA LYS A 561 -18.53 10.62 -17.51
C LYS A 561 -18.56 11.61 -18.69
N ASP A 562 -18.67 12.90 -18.41
CA ASP A 562 -18.63 13.97 -19.43
C ASP A 562 -17.21 14.42 -19.79
N GLY A 563 -16.19 13.80 -19.20
CA GLY A 563 -14.79 14.11 -19.41
C GLY A 563 -14.24 15.24 -18.53
N SER A 564 -15.07 15.90 -17.71
CA SER A 564 -14.59 16.94 -16.79
C SER A 564 -13.89 16.32 -15.56
N ALA A 565 -12.86 17.00 -15.02
CA ALA A 565 -12.06 16.50 -13.92
C ALA A 565 -12.89 16.34 -12.65
N ALA A 566 -12.81 15.17 -12.03
CA ALA A 566 -13.46 14.92 -10.75
C ALA A 566 -12.92 15.87 -9.68
N SER A 567 -13.79 16.39 -8.82
CA SER A 567 -13.44 17.37 -7.78
C SER A 567 -12.38 16.86 -6.79
N TYR A 568 -12.40 15.55 -6.54
CA TYR A 568 -11.46 14.88 -5.63
C TYR A 568 -10.12 14.52 -6.28
N SER A 569 -10.06 14.39 -7.61
CA SER A 569 -8.86 13.86 -8.29
C SER A 569 -7.70 14.84 -8.15
N ASN A 570 -6.53 14.34 -7.73
CA ASN A 570 -5.30 15.11 -7.85
C ASN A 570 -4.91 15.30 -9.33
N PHE A 571 -4.02 16.25 -9.61
CA PHE A 571 -3.41 16.39 -10.92
C PHE A 571 -2.58 15.13 -11.21
N PRO A 572 -2.79 14.45 -12.34
CA PRO A 572 -2.00 13.27 -12.65
C PRO A 572 -0.55 13.60 -13.02
N ALA A 573 -0.28 14.78 -13.57
CA ALA A 573 1.08 15.22 -13.84
C ALA A 573 1.25 16.72 -13.61
N LEU A 574 2.43 17.10 -13.12
CA LEU A 574 2.88 18.48 -13.03
C LEU A 574 4.15 18.64 -13.89
N PRO A 575 4.37 19.81 -14.53
CA PRO A 575 5.62 20.09 -15.23
C PRO A 575 6.85 19.88 -14.33
N PRO A 576 7.96 19.39 -14.86
CA PRO A 576 8.21 19.07 -16.28
C PRO A 576 7.76 17.66 -16.69
N ASN A 577 7.08 16.91 -15.81
CA ASN A 577 6.67 15.54 -16.13
C ASN A 577 5.46 15.54 -17.08
N HIS A 578 5.45 14.59 -18.01
CA HIS A 578 4.40 14.39 -19.02
C HIS A 578 3.87 12.95 -18.99
N ASN A 579 3.84 12.36 -17.80
CA ASN A 579 3.48 10.97 -17.54
C ASN A 579 2.02 10.80 -17.08
N GLY A 580 1.20 11.85 -17.20
CA GLY A 580 -0.18 11.86 -16.73
C GLY A 580 -1.21 11.68 -17.84
N ILE A 581 -2.28 10.94 -17.53
CA ILE A 581 -3.51 10.81 -18.33
C ILE A 581 -4.70 10.74 -17.37
N ALA A 582 -5.90 11.09 -17.83
CA ALA A 582 -7.11 10.87 -17.05
C ALA A 582 -8.17 10.08 -17.82
N THR A 583 -9.04 9.39 -17.09
CA THR A 583 -10.17 8.63 -17.65
C THR A 583 -11.29 8.52 -16.61
N HIS A 584 -12.42 7.92 -16.98
CA HIS A 584 -13.61 7.87 -16.13
C HIS A 584 -13.29 7.16 -14.80
N GLY A 585 -13.45 7.89 -13.70
CA GLY A 585 -13.29 7.38 -12.34
C GLY A 585 -14.49 7.68 -11.44
N GLY A 586 -15.57 8.25 -12.01
CA GLY A 586 -16.80 8.56 -11.29
C GLY A 586 -16.77 9.86 -10.49
N GLY A 587 -17.96 10.25 -10.02
CA GLY A 587 -18.20 11.43 -9.20
C GLY A 587 -18.47 11.08 -7.73
N MET A 588 -18.46 12.11 -6.88
CA MET A 588 -18.93 11.96 -5.50
C MET A 588 -20.45 11.71 -5.48
N PRO A 589 -20.94 10.66 -4.81
CA PRO A 589 -22.37 10.48 -4.55
C PRO A 589 -22.95 11.67 -3.78
N THR A 590 -24.21 12.01 -4.02
CA THR A 590 -24.91 13.08 -3.31
C THR A 590 -25.58 12.51 -2.05
N PRO A 591 -25.16 12.90 -0.84
CA PRO A 591 -25.73 12.35 0.39
C PRO A 591 -27.17 12.81 0.65
N ILE A 592 -27.94 11.98 1.35
CA ILE A 592 -29.27 12.28 1.90
C ILE A 592 -29.23 11.98 3.42
N PRO A 593 -29.51 12.97 4.28
CA PRO A 593 -29.90 14.35 3.96
C PRO A 593 -28.77 15.13 3.30
N TYR A 594 -29.11 15.92 2.27
CA TYR A 594 -28.17 16.78 1.59
C TYR A 594 -27.78 17.94 2.52
N ASN A 595 -26.49 18.09 2.78
CA ASN A 595 -25.96 19.21 3.54
C ASN A 595 -24.97 20.02 2.68
N PRO A 596 -25.41 21.14 2.08
CA PRO A 596 -24.54 21.98 1.26
C PRO A 596 -23.50 22.77 2.07
N ALA A 597 -23.65 22.85 3.40
CA ALA A 597 -22.74 23.54 4.30
C ALA A 597 -22.13 22.50 5.27
N ALA A 598 -21.00 21.90 4.89
CA ALA A 598 -20.17 21.14 5.81
C ALA A 598 -19.46 22.07 6.84
N THR A 599 -20.20 22.98 7.47
CA THR A 599 -19.81 23.60 8.73
C THR A 599 -20.26 22.70 9.88
N PRO A 600 -19.46 22.56 10.95
CA PRO A 600 -19.69 21.59 12.04
C PRO A 600 -20.92 21.88 12.94
N SER A 601 -21.85 22.76 12.52
CA SER A 601 -22.98 23.25 13.33
C SER A 601 -24.37 22.82 12.85
N VAL A 602 -24.49 21.89 11.89
CA VAL A 602 -25.78 21.37 11.42
C VAL A 602 -26.27 20.22 12.32
N PRO A 603 -27.60 20.12 12.61
CA PRO A 603 -28.14 19.09 13.50
C PRO A 603 -27.82 17.69 12.97
N ILE A 604 -27.19 16.89 13.82
CA ILE A 604 -26.96 15.47 13.61
C ILE A 604 -28.33 14.84 13.24
N PRO A 605 -28.43 14.01 12.19
CA PRO A 605 -29.63 13.23 11.93
C PRO A 605 -30.09 12.58 13.25
N PRO A 606 -31.40 12.52 13.55
CA PRO A 606 -31.86 11.93 14.79
C PRO A 606 -31.23 10.54 14.97
N PRO A 607 -30.75 10.18 16.19
CA PRO A 607 -30.09 8.90 16.43
C PRO A 607 -30.86 7.73 15.82
N GLY A 608 -30.23 6.99 14.89
CA GLY A 608 -30.85 5.88 14.16
C GLY A 608 -31.26 6.18 12.69
N ALA A 609 -31.13 7.41 12.21
CA ALA A 609 -31.33 7.73 10.79
C ALA A 609 -30.09 7.31 9.97
N LYS A 610 -30.27 6.43 8.97
CA LYS A 610 -29.21 6.00 8.05
C LYS A 610 -28.99 7.02 6.94
N THR A 611 -27.73 7.33 6.64
CA THR A 611 -27.38 8.13 5.46
C THR A 611 -27.61 7.32 4.18
N TRP A 612 -28.27 7.94 3.20
CA TRP A 612 -28.37 7.42 1.83
C TRP A 612 -27.53 8.24 0.87
N ALA A 613 -27.32 7.75 -0.35
CA ALA A 613 -26.66 8.51 -1.39
C ALA A 613 -27.31 8.32 -2.76
N ILE A 614 -27.46 9.42 -3.50
CA ILE A 614 -27.84 9.42 -4.92
C ILE A 614 -26.55 9.31 -5.74
N VAL A 615 -26.44 8.24 -6.52
CA VAL A 615 -25.32 8.03 -7.44
C VAL A 615 -25.71 8.54 -8.82
N THR A 616 -25.06 9.63 -9.28
CA THR A 616 -25.29 10.22 -10.61
C THR A 616 -24.20 9.86 -11.61
N ASP A 617 -23.01 9.56 -11.09
CA ASP A 617 -21.82 9.21 -11.83
C ASP A 617 -20.89 8.41 -10.90
N ALA A 618 -20.66 7.14 -11.24
CA ALA A 618 -19.73 6.24 -10.57
C ALA A 618 -19.35 5.13 -11.56
N VAL A 619 -18.22 4.48 -11.31
CA VAL A 619 -17.86 3.24 -12.02
C VAL A 619 -18.65 2.10 -11.41
N ILE A 620 -19.15 1.18 -12.23
CA ILE A 620 -19.81 -0.04 -11.79
C ILE A 620 -18.83 -1.21 -11.93
N GLY A 621 -18.67 -2.00 -10.89
CA GLY A 621 -17.74 -3.13 -10.87
C GLY A 621 -18.14 -4.22 -9.89
N VAL A 622 -17.41 -5.34 -9.95
CA VAL A 622 -17.65 -6.52 -9.11
C VAL A 622 -17.37 -6.23 -7.64
N TYR A 623 -18.18 -6.80 -6.75
CA TYR A 623 -18.07 -6.62 -5.30
C TYR A 623 -18.58 -7.87 -4.58
N SER A 624 -17.69 -8.61 -3.92
CA SER A 624 -17.97 -9.92 -3.33
C SER A 624 -18.34 -9.88 -1.85
N ALA A 625 -18.01 -8.82 -1.11
CA ALA A 625 -18.39 -8.71 0.30
C ALA A 625 -19.92 -8.75 0.48
N ASP A 626 -20.35 -9.42 1.54
CA ASP A 626 -21.75 -9.55 1.93
C ASP A 626 -22.27 -8.38 2.76
N THR A 627 -21.40 -7.41 3.04
CA THR A 627 -21.69 -6.17 3.75
C THR A 627 -21.09 -4.98 3.02
N TYR A 628 -21.72 -3.81 3.16
CA TYR A 628 -21.21 -2.53 2.71
C TYR A 628 -20.98 -1.63 3.91
N SER A 629 -19.91 -0.84 3.84
CA SER A 629 -19.62 0.12 4.90
C SER A 629 -20.59 1.29 4.92
N MET A 630 -20.83 1.81 6.12
CA MET A 630 -21.70 2.97 6.32
C MET A 630 -21.22 4.16 5.50
N LEU A 631 -22.19 4.97 5.04
CA LEU A 631 -21.89 6.08 4.15
C LEU A 631 -21.42 7.32 4.92
N SER A 632 -21.75 7.43 6.20
CA SER A 632 -21.47 8.59 7.04
C SER A 632 -20.85 8.19 8.38
N ALA A 633 -19.82 8.92 8.82
CA ALA A 633 -19.24 8.78 10.16
C ALA A 633 -20.24 9.05 11.31
N SER A 634 -21.43 9.57 10.99
CA SER A 634 -22.48 9.91 11.95
C SER A 634 -23.63 8.90 11.98
N ASP A 635 -23.57 7.84 11.17
CA ASP A 635 -24.57 6.77 11.21
C ASP A 635 -24.41 5.97 12.53
N LEU A 636 -25.51 5.79 13.29
CA LEU A 636 -25.53 5.08 14.58
C LEU A 636 -26.61 3.98 14.63
N PRO A 637 -26.32 2.78 15.18
CA PRO A 637 -24.99 2.31 15.56
C PRO A 637 -24.08 2.17 14.33
N PRO A 638 -22.75 2.33 14.51
CA PRO A 638 -21.78 2.29 13.43
C PRO A 638 -21.53 0.83 13.01
N ASP A 639 -22.53 0.21 12.39
CA ASP A 639 -22.41 -1.14 11.86
C ASP A 639 -22.45 -1.11 10.32
N ASP A 640 -21.60 -1.91 9.69
CA ASP A 640 -21.71 -2.22 8.27
C ASP A 640 -23.11 -2.82 8.00
N TYR A 641 -23.69 -2.57 6.83
CA TYR A 641 -25.02 -3.05 6.49
C TYR A 641 -24.95 -4.21 5.48
N PRO A 642 -25.84 -5.21 5.59
CA PRO A 642 -25.84 -6.34 4.67
C PRO A 642 -26.11 -5.88 3.23
N ALA A 643 -25.41 -6.51 2.29
CA ALA A 643 -25.65 -6.37 0.87
C ALA A 643 -27.13 -6.65 0.55
N PRO A 644 -27.82 -5.75 -0.18
CA PRO A 644 -29.16 -6.04 -0.67
C PRO A 644 -29.18 -7.36 -1.44
N ALA A 645 -30.25 -8.15 -1.29
CA ALA A 645 -30.34 -9.47 -1.92
C ALA A 645 -30.27 -9.39 -3.46
N ASP A 646 -30.69 -8.27 -4.00
CA ASP A 646 -30.77 -7.95 -5.43
C ASP A 646 -29.55 -7.19 -5.96
N SER A 647 -28.51 -6.92 -5.14
CA SER A 647 -27.32 -6.22 -5.63
C SER A 647 -26.47 -7.04 -6.60
N ASN A 648 -26.66 -8.36 -6.61
CA ASN A 648 -25.99 -9.29 -7.52
C ASN A 648 -24.46 -9.12 -7.57
N ALA A 649 -23.83 -8.78 -6.45
CA ALA A 649 -22.39 -8.54 -6.34
C ALA A 649 -21.88 -7.40 -7.25
N TRP A 650 -22.70 -6.39 -7.50
CA TRP A 650 -22.31 -5.14 -8.17
C TRP A 650 -22.25 -3.98 -7.17
N ALA A 651 -21.27 -3.10 -7.33
CA ALA A 651 -21.16 -1.87 -6.57
C ALA A 651 -20.86 -0.67 -7.48
N TYR A 652 -21.38 0.49 -7.08
CA TYR A 652 -20.93 1.79 -7.50
C TYR A 652 -19.72 2.20 -6.67
N TRP A 653 -18.67 2.67 -7.34
CA TRP A 653 -17.50 3.22 -6.67
C TRP A 653 -16.82 4.31 -7.50
N SER A 654 -16.21 5.26 -6.82
CA SER A 654 -15.54 6.41 -7.43
C SER A 654 -14.13 6.57 -6.86
N GLY A 655 -13.21 7.06 -7.68
CA GLY A 655 -11.81 7.26 -7.29
C GLY A 655 -10.84 7.15 -8.46
N THR A 656 -9.67 7.78 -8.32
CA THR A 656 -8.53 7.59 -9.25
C THR A 656 -8.08 6.12 -9.32
N SER A 657 -8.33 5.32 -8.29
CA SER A 657 -8.12 3.88 -8.28
C SER A 657 -8.93 3.09 -9.31
N PHE A 658 -10.06 3.63 -9.79
CA PHE A 658 -10.88 2.99 -10.83
C PHE A 658 -10.61 3.55 -12.22
N ALA A 659 -9.99 4.73 -12.32
CA ALA A 659 -9.40 5.23 -13.56
C ALA A 659 -8.09 4.49 -13.91
N THR A 660 -7.28 4.16 -12.90
CA THR A 660 -5.99 3.45 -13.04
C THR A 660 -6.10 2.11 -13.80
N PRO A 661 -7.01 1.18 -13.49
CA PRO A 661 -7.12 -0.10 -14.18
C PRO A 661 -7.51 0.02 -15.65
N VAL A 662 -8.28 1.06 -16.02
CA VAL A 662 -8.57 1.35 -17.44
C VAL A 662 -7.27 1.65 -18.19
N ILE A 663 -6.40 2.47 -17.61
CA ILE A 663 -5.10 2.79 -18.20
C ILE A 663 -4.15 1.58 -18.18
N SER A 664 -4.18 0.75 -17.14
CA SER A 664 -3.45 -0.53 -17.09
C SER A 664 -3.86 -1.47 -18.23
N ALA A 665 -5.16 -1.56 -18.54
CA ALA A 665 -5.65 -2.34 -19.67
C ALA A 665 -5.19 -1.77 -21.03
N VAL A 666 -5.17 -0.44 -21.18
CA VAL A 666 -4.62 0.22 -22.38
C VAL A 666 -3.12 -0.06 -22.54
N ALA A 667 -2.37 -0.06 -21.43
CA ALA A 667 -0.96 -0.44 -21.44
C ALA A 667 -0.75 -1.90 -21.89
N ALA A 668 -1.59 -2.83 -21.41
CA ALA A 668 -1.56 -4.22 -21.84
C ALA A 668 -1.87 -4.37 -23.34
N ARG A 669 -2.88 -3.66 -23.85
CA ARG A 669 -3.18 -3.62 -25.30
C ARG A 669 -2.01 -3.04 -26.10
N ALA A 670 -1.38 -1.97 -25.63
CA ALA A 670 -0.23 -1.36 -26.31
C ALA A 670 0.97 -2.31 -26.36
N LEU A 671 1.27 -3.01 -25.26
CA LEU A 671 2.32 -4.03 -25.20
C LEU A 671 2.06 -5.18 -26.19
N GLN A 672 0.85 -5.73 -26.20
CA GLN A 672 0.43 -6.74 -27.18
C GLN A 672 0.58 -6.22 -28.61
N GLY A 673 0.13 -4.99 -28.87
CA GLY A 673 0.18 -4.37 -30.19
C GLY A 673 1.59 -4.15 -30.71
N LEU A 674 2.52 -3.73 -29.84
CA LEU A 674 3.94 -3.60 -30.14
C LEU A 674 4.56 -4.97 -30.46
N ARG A 675 4.26 -6.00 -29.66
CA ARG A 675 4.74 -7.37 -29.87
C ARG A 675 4.30 -7.95 -31.21
N LEU A 676 3.06 -7.68 -31.61
CA LEU A 676 2.49 -8.12 -32.89
C LEU A 676 2.89 -7.23 -34.08
N GLY A 677 3.58 -6.11 -33.85
CA GLY A 677 3.96 -5.16 -34.88
C GLY A 677 2.78 -4.39 -35.50
N VAL A 678 1.61 -4.38 -34.83
CA VAL A 678 0.42 -3.64 -35.29
C VAL A 678 0.36 -2.22 -34.72
N VAL A 679 1.04 -1.98 -33.60
CA VAL A 679 1.35 -0.64 -33.08
C VAL A 679 2.78 -0.32 -33.51
N LEU A 680 2.95 0.64 -34.42
CA LEU A 680 4.25 1.02 -34.96
C LEU A 680 4.78 2.26 -34.24
N SER A 681 5.54 2.06 -33.17
CA SER A 681 6.13 3.15 -32.39
C SER A 681 7.48 2.73 -31.79
N SER A 682 8.45 3.64 -31.80
CA SER A 682 9.72 3.50 -31.07
C SER A 682 9.69 4.10 -29.67
N LYS A 683 8.55 4.69 -29.26
CA LYS A 683 8.36 5.32 -27.96
C LYS A 683 8.07 4.27 -26.88
N SER A 684 8.36 4.63 -25.63
CA SER A 684 7.93 3.83 -24.47
C SER A 684 6.40 3.74 -24.40
N VAL A 685 5.85 2.69 -23.79
CA VAL A 685 4.39 2.57 -23.57
C VAL A 685 3.84 3.75 -22.78
N ARG A 686 4.60 4.25 -21.80
CA ARG A 686 4.28 5.50 -21.09
C ARG A 686 4.04 6.64 -22.07
N ASP A 687 5.00 6.91 -22.96
CA ASP A 687 4.90 8.03 -23.89
C ASP A 687 3.82 7.80 -24.98
N ILE A 688 3.60 6.55 -25.39
CA ILE A 688 2.48 6.15 -26.26
C ILE A 688 1.15 6.56 -25.64
N ILE A 689 1.00 6.39 -24.33
CA ILE A 689 -0.25 6.67 -23.63
C ILE A 689 -0.37 8.14 -23.23
N THR A 690 0.69 8.80 -22.79
CA THR A 690 0.57 10.09 -22.08
C THR A 690 0.95 11.31 -22.92
N THR A 691 1.59 11.11 -24.09
CA THR A 691 1.98 12.23 -24.96
C THR A 691 1.15 12.27 -26.22
N ALA A 692 0.76 13.46 -26.68
CA ALA A 692 0.00 13.64 -27.91
C ALA A 692 0.68 12.95 -29.12
N SER A 693 2.01 13.04 -29.21
CA SER A 693 2.77 12.38 -30.28
C SER A 693 2.78 10.85 -30.20
N GLY A 694 2.71 10.27 -29.00
CA GLY A 694 2.65 8.82 -28.82
C GLY A 694 1.25 8.27 -29.04
N GLN A 695 0.22 9.02 -28.62
CA GLN A 695 -1.18 8.63 -28.74
C GLN A 695 -1.62 8.41 -30.19
N GLN A 696 -1.01 9.11 -31.14
CA GLN A 696 -1.23 8.90 -32.57
C GLN A 696 -1.03 7.44 -33.01
N ALA A 697 -0.25 6.64 -32.28
CA ALA A 697 -0.02 5.23 -32.58
C ALA A 697 -1.17 4.31 -32.15
N ILE A 698 -2.06 4.75 -31.25
CA ILE A 698 -3.11 3.91 -30.66
C ILE A 698 -4.54 4.44 -30.91
N LEU A 699 -4.69 5.73 -31.20
CA LEU A 699 -5.98 6.36 -31.47
C LEU A 699 -6.49 6.09 -32.89
N ALA A 700 -7.80 6.21 -33.07
CA ALA A 700 -8.40 6.23 -34.41
C ALA A 700 -7.86 7.43 -35.24
N GLY A 701 -7.75 7.25 -36.56
CA GLY A 701 -7.18 8.27 -37.44
C GLY A 701 -7.94 9.60 -37.37
N GLY A 702 -7.22 10.69 -37.09
CA GLY A 702 -7.79 12.04 -36.97
C GLY A 702 -8.38 12.37 -35.58
N THR A 703 -8.37 11.41 -34.64
CA THR A 703 -8.79 11.64 -33.26
C THR A 703 -7.63 12.20 -32.43
N THR A 704 -7.93 13.19 -31.60
CA THR A 704 -7.03 13.69 -30.55
C THR A 704 -7.77 13.69 -29.24
N LEU A 705 -7.14 13.18 -28.17
CA LEU A 705 -7.74 13.22 -26.84
C LEU A 705 -7.94 14.67 -26.39
N SER A 706 -9.06 14.92 -25.72
CA SER A 706 -9.34 16.22 -25.13
C SER A 706 -8.33 16.56 -24.03
N ASN A 707 -7.90 17.81 -23.97
CA ASN A 707 -7.10 18.38 -22.89
C ASN A 707 -7.83 19.51 -22.14
N ASN A 708 -9.12 19.73 -22.45
CA ASN A 708 -9.92 20.80 -21.86
C ASN A 708 -10.85 20.26 -20.76
N THR A 709 -10.24 19.74 -19.70
CA THR A 709 -10.97 18.92 -18.71
C THR A 709 -10.92 19.47 -17.30
N GLY A 710 -10.39 20.67 -17.09
CA GLY A 710 -10.19 21.22 -15.74
C GLY A 710 -8.94 20.68 -15.02
N PHE A 711 -8.16 19.83 -15.69
CA PHE A 711 -6.75 19.55 -15.36
C PHE A 711 -5.76 20.49 -16.09
N GLY A 712 -6.24 21.48 -16.83
CA GLY A 712 -5.38 22.43 -17.55
C GLY A 712 -4.59 21.80 -18.71
N VAL A 713 -3.54 22.49 -19.18
CA VAL A 713 -2.73 22.05 -20.32
C VAL A 713 -1.80 20.90 -19.92
N GLY A 714 -1.74 19.85 -20.74
CA GLY A 714 -0.75 18.78 -20.62
C GLY A 714 -1.27 17.45 -20.08
N VAL A 715 -2.54 17.38 -19.67
CA VAL A 715 -3.22 16.12 -19.31
C VAL A 715 -4.29 15.84 -20.34
N SER A 716 -4.16 14.72 -21.03
CA SER A 716 -5.17 14.23 -21.98
C SER A 716 -6.19 13.35 -21.27
N VAL A 717 -7.39 13.26 -21.84
CA VAL A 717 -8.46 12.43 -21.32
C VAL A 717 -8.85 11.36 -22.32
N LEU A 718 -8.72 10.10 -21.89
CA LEU A 718 -9.24 8.94 -22.60
C LEU A 718 -10.64 8.65 -22.09
N THR A 719 -11.61 8.70 -22.97
CA THR A 719 -13.01 8.41 -22.66
C THR A 719 -13.19 6.91 -22.41
N ALA A 720 -13.80 6.57 -21.29
CA ALA A 720 -14.25 5.22 -20.97
C ALA A 720 -15.74 5.27 -20.66
N GLU A 721 -16.52 4.39 -21.27
CA GLU A 721 -17.98 4.43 -21.20
C GLU A 721 -18.55 3.08 -20.77
N GLN A 722 -19.40 3.10 -19.73
CA GLN A 722 -20.31 2.02 -19.38
C GLN A 722 -21.72 2.41 -19.90
N ASN A 723 -21.97 2.14 -21.17
CA ASN A 723 -23.19 2.56 -21.87
C ASN A 723 -24.40 1.70 -21.51
N CYS A 724 -24.87 1.89 -20.28
CA CYS A 724 -26.03 1.23 -19.71
C CYS A 724 -26.89 2.32 -19.07
N GLN A 725 -27.92 2.78 -19.78
CA GLN A 725 -28.88 3.73 -19.21
C GLN A 725 -29.63 3.00 -18.08
N PRO A 726 -29.61 3.47 -16.82
CA PRO A 726 -30.44 2.88 -15.79
C PRO A 726 -31.90 2.96 -16.21
N ALA A 727 -32.65 1.88 -15.96
CA ALA A 727 -34.08 1.85 -16.23
C ALA A 727 -34.78 2.80 -15.26
N ALA A 728 -35.12 3.99 -15.76
CA ALA A 728 -35.87 5.07 -15.10
C ALA A 728 -35.10 5.98 -14.12
N LYS A 729 -35.49 7.27 -14.11
CA LYS A 729 -34.91 8.41 -13.37
C LYS A 729 -35.26 8.43 -11.88
N ASP A 730 -35.51 7.28 -11.26
CA ASP A 730 -35.91 7.25 -9.87
C ASP A 730 -34.67 7.14 -8.98
N ALA A 731 -34.46 8.16 -8.15
CA ALA A 731 -33.36 8.24 -7.19
C ALA A 731 -33.34 6.98 -6.32
N ILE A 732 -32.24 6.24 -6.35
CA ILE A 732 -32.10 4.99 -5.62
C ILE A 732 -31.87 5.30 -4.14
N LEU A 733 -32.77 4.80 -3.29
CA LEU A 733 -32.65 4.81 -1.85
C LEU A 733 -32.00 3.49 -1.41
N SER A 734 -30.68 3.50 -1.17
CA SER A 734 -29.97 2.32 -0.65
C SER A 734 -30.18 2.17 0.87
N GLY A 735 -31.34 1.68 1.28
CA GLY A 735 -31.56 1.31 2.68
C GLY A 735 -32.80 0.46 2.85
N THR A 736 -32.61 -0.80 3.22
CA THR A 736 -33.68 -1.75 3.47
C THR A 736 -34.59 -1.24 4.61
N SER A 737 -35.78 -0.76 4.25
CA SER A 737 -36.90 -0.62 5.19
C SER A 737 -37.81 -1.83 5.06
N GLY A 738 -37.47 -2.90 5.79
CA GLY A 738 -38.43 -3.94 6.14
C GLY A 738 -39.41 -3.39 7.17
N VAL A 739 -40.36 -2.55 6.74
CA VAL A 739 -41.56 -2.24 7.53
C VAL A 739 -42.76 -2.36 6.61
N THR A 740 -43.39 -3.53 6.66
CA THR A 740 -44.73 -3.80 6.16
C THR A 740 -45.69 -2.69 6.60
N LYS A 741 -46.21 -1.93 5.63
CA LYS A 741 -47.43 -1.12 5.84
C LYS A 741 -48.63 -2.07 5.92
N THR A 742 -49.06 -2.38 7.13
CA THR A 742 -50.45 -2.72 7.41
C THR A 742 -51.25 -1.45 7.67
N SER A 743 -52.49 -1.45 7.15
CA SER A 743 -53.56 -0.44 7.11
C SER A 743 -53.45 0.64 6.04
#